data_AF-A0A4Y9QRV0-F1
#
_entry.id   AF-A0A4Y9QRV0-F1
#
_cell.length_a   1.000
_cell.length_b   1.000
_cell.length_c   1.000
_cell.angle_alpha   90.00
_cell.angle_beta   90.00
_cell.angle_gamma   90.00
#
_symmetry.space_group_name_H-M   'P 1'
#
loop_
_entity.id
_entity.type
_entity.pdbx_description
1 polymer ?
#
loop_
_entity_poly.entity_id
_entity_poly.type
_entity_poly.pdbx_seq_one_letter_code
_entity_poly.pdbx_strand_id
1 'polypeptide(L)'
;MLATWTLTASADNVTGGTNNDVINGAVDYGNGTTPSTASTFTVADQINGGTGTDTLNLSLSNANGGVNLPAVAVSNVETINLRNVTGQTLTVDASLLAGATAINADRSTSAVTLTNVAGTTAVGAIGDGTVTTAALTATYNAGVKAATLNLSKGVNGGAVTINGNGDNLLTALTINSTGAANKTGGIATPSAVTSVTINAATDLTTGGITNVAAATTIKVSGAATTVDLGTLAANATTVDASGLTAGGIKASLAAVTDKVTGGAGNDTITTNSIVLTTGSVDAGAGTGDKLIVSAAADLTSTTAPKYTNFEILQNNAAATLDASLVSGISSVVINNAGASGFTNLSAAQAGAVSVLQSTAGSTLALKDATGTADVVKITGTTTTASTAVNVTNLVVTGVETLNYTNSATAASTLSLAGAGSTGLKTITVAGSKGVTLDVAAAGTPAHATTLTAIDASALTAQATGTNTFTLQDTVGGHALKAGLTVTGSAGDDVFSFGSDTIASGIVQVNGGAGNDNLTASIAQLFTTGAGAIAFDGGANATGGDTLPVTHAAAGTISDSIFATGKNVENLKFSNTGAISLTSGGFFNSAFASGVTIIDGATTTNAVTFDMTLYSGAAKITNVGTTGVQTITGGSGADTIDITSAVAATGAGTVTIKGGAGDDTIKVTDASAIAANGSIDITGGTGADKITLSVTDNTNANSFVTLHVGTGESAVGAADIVTGFYVTGATRKVDTIDFAGAAIKPAAGITTTAVTGNTLAELSFAVSTAGQLTFSGTKAAALTAAQVEAIWTSQVSSLLNNLETVVWADANAADTQNGNSLVFNHNTGGDSEVILVGVQATATGAAAATANLVGIA
;
A
#
# COMPACT_ATOMS: atom_id res chain seq x y z
N MET A 1 -31.14 58.99 -10.65
CA MET A 1 -30.62 57.90 -11.48
C MET A 1 -29.15 57.76 -11.13
N LEU A 2 -28.68 56.56 -10.82
CA LEU A 2 -27.26 56.28 -10.64
C LEU A 2 -26.54 56.55 -11.96
N ALA A 3 -25.50 57.37 -11.93
CA ALA A 3 -24.66 57.67 -13.07
C ALA A 3 -23.35 56.89 -12.98
N THR A 4 -22.85 56.46 -14.15
CA THR A 4 -21.51 55.87 -14.26
C THR A 4 -20.71 56.66 -15.29
N TRP A 5 -19.60 57.25 -14.86
CA TRP A 5 -18.66 57.96 -15.71
C TRP A 5 -17.41 57.12 -15.96
N THR A 6 -16.90 57.20 -17.18
CA THR A 6 -15.58 56.70 -17.53
C THR A 6 -14.78 57.89 -18.01
N LEU A 7 -13.68 58.18 -17.32
CA LEU A 7 -12.80 59.28 -17.66
C LEU A 7 -12.10 59.02 -18.99
N THR A 8 -11.74 60.10 -19.67
CA THR A 8 -11.04 60.12 -20.97
C THR A 8 -9.62 60.66 -20.80
N ALA A 9 -8.80 60.58 -21.85
CA ALA A 9 -7.45 61.17 -21.81
C ALA A 9 -7.46 62.72 -21.90
N SER A 10 -8.63 63.33 -22.12
CA SER A 10 -8.82 64.79 -22.11
C SER A 10 -9.32 65.24 -20.74
N ALA A 11 -9.22 66.54 -20.46
CA ALA A 11 -9.73 67.09 -19.21
C ALA A 11 -11.23 66.82 -19.04
N ASP A 12 -11.58 66.08 -18.00
CA ASP A 12 -12.97 65.78 -17.66
C ASP A 12 -13.48 66.70 -16.54
N ASN A 13 -14.75 67.09 -16.63
CA ASN A 13 -15.45 67.81 -15.56
C ASN A 13 -16.68 67.00 -15.14
N VAL A 14 -16.49 66.15 -14.14
CA VAL A 14 -17.53 65.26 -13.60
C VAL A 14 -18.23 65.95 -12.45
N THR A 15 -19.55 66.07 -12.54
CA THR A 15 -20.41 66.51 -11.43
C THR A 15 -21.52 65.50 -11.26
N GLY A 16 -21.52 64.82 -10.12
CA GLY A 16 -22.50 63.81 -9.81
C GLY A 16 -23.78 64.32 -9.21
N GLY A 17 -24.73 63.40 -9.12
CA GLY A 17 -26.13 63.65 -8.81
C GLY A 17 -26.43 63.51 -7.32
N THR A 18 -27.65 63.04 -7.03
CA THR A 18 -28.11 62.78 -5.66
C THR A 18 -28.11 61.31 -5.26
N ASN A 19 -27.53 60.44 -6.09
CA ASN A 19 -27.52 58.99 -5.88
C ASN A 19 -26.07 58.53 -5.79
N ASN A 20 -25.84 57.26 -5.47
CA ASN A 20 -24.50 56.69 -5.39
C ASN A 20 -23.94 56.48 -6.81
N ASP A 21 -23.09 57.39 -7.26
CA ASP A 21 -22.52 57.38 -8.60
C ASP A 21 -21.16 56.65 -8.64
N VAL A 22 -20.75 56.23 -9.85
CA VAL A 22 -19.49 55.49 -10.06
C VAL A 22 -18.63 56.20 -11.10
N ILE A 23 -17.39 56.52 -10.76
CA ILE A 23 -16.39 57.10 -11.64
C ILE A 23 -15.30 56.04 -11.88
N ASN A 24 -14.92 55.79 -13.14
CA ASN A 24 -13.85 54.88 -13.50
C ASN A 24 -12.73 55.62 -14.24
N GLY A 25 -11.49 55.45 -13.78
CA GLY A 25 -10.29 56.04 -14.38
C GLY A 25 -9.11 55.08 -14.40
N ALA A 26 -8.10 55.41 -15.17
CA ALA A 26 -6.85 54.67 -15.23
C ALA A 26 -5.64 55.61 -15.28
N VAL A 27 -4.54 55.17 -14.66
CA VAL A 27 -3.23 55.83 -14.74
C VAL A 27 -2.25 54.83 -15.34
N ASP A 28 -1.77 55.11 -16.54
CA ASP A 28 -0.74 54.31 -17.21
C ASP A 28 0.58 55.09 -17.15
N TYR A 29 1.60 54.54 -16.49
CA TYR A 29 2.91 55.20 -16.37
C TYR A 29 3.84 54.96 -17.56
N GLY A 30 3.41 54.23 -18.60
CA GLY A 30 4.15 54.09 -19.87
C GLY A 30 5.57 53.55 -19.73
N ASN A 31 5.83 52.70 -18.74
CA ASN A 31 7.14 52.21 -18.31
C ASN A 31 8.07 53.31 -17.75
N GLY A 32 7.50 54.35 -17.13
CA GLY A 32 8.19 55.43 -16.40
C GLY A 32 7.68 55.60 -14.97
N THR A 33 7.85 56.81 -14.40
CA THR A 33 7.31 57.21 -13.08
C THR A 33 6.30 58.36 -13.15
N THR A 34 6.04 58.88 -14.36
CA THR A 34 5.06 59.94 -14.61
C THR A 34 3.91 59.38 -15.46
N PRO A 35 2.66 59.83 -15.26
CA PRO A 35 1.54 59.39 -16.08
C PRO A 35 1.80 59.67 -17.57
N SER A 36 1.58 58.67 -18.40
CA SER A 36 1.62 58.77 -19.86
C SER A 36 0.32 59.36 -20.40
N THR A 37 0.33 59.71 -21.69
CA THR A 37 -0.86 60.19 -22.41
C THR A 37 -1.97 59.14 -22.57
N ALA A 38 -1.71 57.86 -22.24
CA ALA A 38 -2.73 56.82 -22.18
C ALA A 38 -3.56 56.85 -20.89
N SER A 39 -3.15 57.65 -19.89
CA SER A 39 -3.89 57.83 -18.65
C SER A 39 -5.20 58.58 -18.89
N THR A 40 -6.26 58.15 -18.21
CA THR A 40 -7.56 58.84 -18.18
C THR A 40 -7.84 59.55 -16.87
N PHE A 41 -7.05 59.30 -15.83
CA PHE A 41 -7.08 60.08 -14.59
C PHE A 41 -5.85 60.99 -14.57
N THR A 42 -6.07 62.27 -14.81
CA THR A 42 -5.03 63.28 -15.05
C THR A 42 -5.24 64.51 -14.18
N VAL A 43 -4.17 65.29 -13.98
CA VAL A 43 -4.20 66.54 -13.18
C VAL A 43 -5.16 67.61 -13.74
N ALA A 44 -5.65 67.45 -14.97
CA ALA A 44 -6.60 68.38 -15.58
C ALA A 44 -8.06 68.09 -15.20
N ASP A 45 -8.34 66.93 -14.61
CA ASP A 45 -9.70 66.51 -14.30
C ASP A 45 -10.23 67.22 -13.04
N GLN A 46 -11.54 67.50 -13.05
CA GLN A 46 -12.29 67.98 -11.90
C GLN A 46 -13.41 67.00 -11.62
N ILE A 47 -13.37 66.38 -10.43
CA ILE A 47 -14.31 65.33 -10.04
C ILE A 47 -15.04 65.76 -8.77
N ASN A 48 -16.35 65.90 -8.90
CA ASN A 48 -17.26 66.09 -7.78
C ASN A 48 -18.33 65.00 -7.84
N GLY A 49 -18.37 64.09 -6.87
CA GLY A 49 -19.38 63.01 -6.84
C GLY A 49 -20.81 63.52 -6.55
N GLY A 50 -20.97 64.74 -6.05
CA GLY A 50 -22.28 65.30 -5.73
C GLY A 50 -22.72 64.93 -4.32
N THR A 51 -23.95 64.44 -4.16
CA THR A 51 -24.46 63.93 -2.88
C THR A 51 -24.80 62.46 -3.04
N GLY A 52 -24.45 61.62 -2.09
CA GLY A 52 -24.63 60.18 -2.21
C GLY A 52 -23.52 59.46 -1.47
N THR A 53 -23.31 58.20 -1.79
CA THR A 53 -22.07 57.49 -1.50
C THR A 53 -21.41 57.13 -2.81
N ASP A 54 -20.57 58.03 -3.29
CA ASP A 54 -19.98 57.96 -4.62
C ASP A 54 -18.68 57.15 -4.60
N THR A 55 -18.39 56.46 -5.70
CA THR A 55 -17.25 55.55 -5.83
C THR A 55 -16.32 55.94 -6.98
N LEU A 56 -15.02 56.10 -6.71
CA LEU A 56 -13.98 56.22 -7.74
C LEU A 56 -13.15 54.94 -7.81
N ASN A 57 -13.14 54.30 -8.97
CA ASN A 57 -12.29 53.13 -9.25
C ASN A 57 -11.12 53.56 -10.14
N LEU A 58 -9.89 53.29 -9.68
CA LEU A 58 -8.66 53.61 -10.40
C LEU A 58 -7.84 52.35 -10.66
N SER A 59 -7.47 52.14 -11.92
CA SER A 59 -6.51 51.12 -12.35
C SER A 59 -5.15 51.77 -12.61
N LEU A 60 -4.08 51.26 -12.02
CA LEU A 60 -2.72 51.79 -12.21
C LEU A 60 -1.79 50.71 -12.78
N SER A 61 -1.08 51.02 -13.87
CA SER A 61 -0.26 50.06 -14.63
C SER A 61 1.05 50.63 -15.17
N ASN A 62 1.97 49.73 -15.56
CA ASN A 62 3.18 50.02 -16.33
C ASN A 62 4.16 51.04 -15.71
N ALA A 63 4.51 50.92 -14.43
CA ALA A 63 5.56 51.77 -13.83
C ALA A 63 6.92 51.05 -13.81
N ASN A 64 8.03 51.80 -13.87
CA ASN A 64 9.39 51.25 -13.75
C ASN A 64 10.10 51.63 -12.44
N GLY A 65 9.40 52.34 -11.55
CA GLY A 65 9.86 52.82 -10.25
C GLY A 65 8.65 53.08 -9.32
N GLY A 66 8.90 53.44 -8.06
CA GLY A 66 7.82 53.88 -7.17
C GLY A 66 7.12 55.12 -7.74
N VAL A 67 5.79 55.18 -7.60
CA VAL A 67 4.96 56.21 -8.24
C VAL A 67 3.99 56.84 -7.25
N ASN A 68 3.56 58.07 -7.57
CA ASN A 68 2.53 58.78 -6.82
C ASN A 68 1.24 58.85 -7.64
N LEU A 69 0.09 58.83 -6.97
CA LEU A 69 -1.18 59.16 -7.62
C LEU A 69 -1.15 60.63 -8.09
N PRO A 70 -1.62 60.94 -9.32
CA PRO A 70 -1.72 62.32 -9.80
C PRO A 70 -2.57 63.18 -8.87
N ALA A 71 -2.17 64.44 -8.65
CA ALA A 71 -2.91 65.39 -7.82
C ALA A 71 -4.10 65.98 -8.61
N VAL A 72 -5.23 65.30 -8.54
CA VAL A 72 -6.49 65.67 -9.20
C VAL A 72 -7.42 66.32 -8.18
N ALA A 73 -8.23 67.30 -8.62
CA ALA A 73 -9.26 67.88 -7.76
C ALA A 73 -10.43 66.91 -7.60
N VAL A 74 -10.40 66.08 -6.55
CA VAL A 74 -11.47 65.14 -6.19
C VAL A 74 -12.21 65.66 -4.95
N SER A 75 -13.54 65.70 -5.03
CA SER A 75 -14.43 66.17 -3.96
C SER A 75 -15.72 65.34 -3.91
N ASN A 76 -16.31 65.19 -2.71
CA ASN A 76 -17.56 64.46 -2.49
C ASN A 76 -17.57 63.07 -3.15
N VAL A 77 -16.47 62.34 -3.02
CA VAL A 77 -16.40 60.92 -3.41
C VAL A 77 -16.00 60.13 -2.18
N GLU A 78 -16.92 59.32 -1.67
CA GLU A 78 -16.77 58.70 -0.35
C GLU A 78 -15.94 57.42 -0.40
N THR A 79 -15.96 56.68 -1.51
CA THR A 79 -15.24 55.41 -1.67
C THR A 79 -14.22 55.47 -2.80
N ILE A 80 -12.95 55.21 -2.50
CA ILE A 80 -11.87 55.19 -3.48
C ILE A 80 -11.30 53.76 -3.55
N ASN A 81 -11.34 53.14 -4.73
CA ASN A 81 -10.77 51.82 -4.98
C ASN A 81 -9.56 51.95 -5.90
N LEU A 82 -8.39 51.52 -5.40
CA LEU A 82 -7.11 51.58 -6.06
C LEU A 82 -6.67 50.17 -6.45
N ARG A 83 -6.57 49.90 -7.75
CA ARG A 83 -6.03 48.66 -8.29
C ARG A 83 -4.64 48.90 -8.84
N ASN A 84 -3.62 48.71 -7.99
CA ASN A 84 -2.23 48.81 -8.39
C ASN A 84 -1.72 47.46 -8.93
N VAL A 85 -1.44 47.44 -10.23
CA VAL A 85 -0.85 46.31 -10.95
C VAL A 85 0.45 46.71 -11.67
N THR A 86 1.09 47.79 -11.21
CA THR A 86 2.27 48.39 -11.86
C THR A 86 3.56 47.56 -11.73
N GLY A 87 3.62 46.62 -10.79
CA GLY A 87 4.86 45.97 -10.35
C GLY A 87 5.60 46.74 -9.25
N GLN A 88 5.19 47.97 -8.94
CA GLN A 88 5.89 48.91 -8.07
C GLN A 88 4.99 49.45 -6.96
N THR A 89 5.57 50.14 -5.96
CA THR A 89 4.79 50.79 -4.89
C THR A 89 4.08 52.04 -5.42
N LEU A 90 2.76 52.10 -5.21
CA LEU A 90 1.95 53.30 -5.38
C LEU A 90 1.84 54.06 -4.06
N THR A 91 2.16 55.35 -4.04
CA THR A 91 1.93 56.25 -2.91
C THR A 91 0.78 57.20 -3.21
N VAL A 92 -0.14 57.33 -2.26
CA VAL A 92 -1.32 58.20 -2.36
C VAL A 92 -1.38 59.10 -1.14
N ASP A 93 -1.34 60.41 -1.37
CA ASP A 93 -1.65 61.39 -0.35
C ASP A 93 -3.18 61.49 -0.21
N ALA A 94 -3.73 60.93 0.87
CA ALA A 94 -5.16 60.89 1.11
C ALA A 94 -5.77 62.30 1.32
N SER A 95 -4.95 63.31 1.63
CA SER A 95 -5.43 64.70 1.73
C SER A 95 -5.89 65.28 0.39
N LEU A 96 -5.45 64.68 -0.73
CA LEU A 96 -5.89 65.04 -2.08
C LEU A 96 -7.26 64.45 -2.45
N LEU A 97 -7.79 63.53 -1.64
CA LEU A 97 -9.05 62.83 -1.86
C LEU A 97 -10.10 63.34 -0.84
N ALA A 98 -10.40 64.64 -0.91
CA ALA A 98 -11.27 65.29 0.05
C ALA A 98 -12.68 64.69 0.05
N GLY A 99 -13.20 64.36 1.24
CA GLY A 99 -14.51 63.71 1.41
C GLY A 99 -14.45 62.18 1.43
N ALA A 100 -13.32 61.55 1.11
CA ALA A 100 -13.19 60.10 1.16
C ALA A 100 -13.39 59.55 2.58
N THR A 101 -14.34 58.62 2.71
CA THR A 101 -14.62 57.88 3.94
C THR A 101 -14.03 56.47 3.91
N ALA A 102 -13.71 55.95 2.72
CA ALA A 102 -13.02 54.69 2.52
C ALA A 102 -12.00 54.77 1.37
N ILE A 103 -10.76 54.30 1.61
CA ILE A 103 -9.74 54.15 0.57
C ILE A 103 -9.23 52.71 0.59
N ASN A 104 -9.42 51.99 -0.50
CA ASN A 104 -9.19 50.56 -0.59
C ASN A 104 -8.13 50.20 -1.63
N ALA A 105 -7.25 49.27 -1.30
CA ALA A 105 -6.49 48.51 -2.29
C ALA A 105 -7.38 47.40 -2.87
N ASP A 106 -7.93 47.59 -4.07
CA ASP A 106 -8.79 46.63 -4.77
C ASP A 106 -7.97 45.68 -5.65
N ARG A 107 -7.86 44.42 -5.22
CA ARG A 107 -7.14 43.33 -5.91
C ARG A 107 -5.78 43.77 -6.42
N SER A 108 -5.11 44.61 -5.62
CA SER A 108 -3.79 45.16 -5.96
C SER A 108 -2.74 44.08 -5.81
N THR A 109 -2.03 43.78 -6.90
CA THR A 109 -0.90 42.83 -6.93
C THR A 109 0.44 43.53 -6.70
N SER A 110 0.43 44.85 -6.53
CA SER A 110 1.60 45.66 -6.18
C SER A 110 1.25 46.60 -5.01
N ALA A 111 2.25 46.99 -4.23
CA ALA A 111 2.03 47.62 -2.92
C ALA A 111 1.31 48.98 -3.03
N VAL A 112 0.44 49.27 -2.08
CA VAL A 112 -0.26 50.56 -1.95
C VAL A 112 0.12 51.20 -0.61
N THR A 113 0.59 52.43 -0.66
CA THR A 113 0.96 53.24 0.51
C THR A 113 0.08 54.48 0.55
N LEU A 114 -0.67 54.66 1.62
CA LEU A 114 -1.51 55.81 1.89
C LEU A 114 -0.83 56.70 2.93
N THR A 115 -0.71 58.00 2.66
CA THR A 115 -0.19 59.00 3.60
C THR A 115 -1.26 60.02 3.94
N ASN A 116 -1.09 60.70 5.07
CA ASN A 116 -1.98 61.76 5.55
C ASN A 116 -3.46 61.34 5.69
N VAL A 117 -3.71 60.09 6.08
CA VAL A 117 -5.07 59.56 6.22
C VAL A 117 -5.79 60.25 7.38
N ALA A 118 -6.99 60.76 7.12
CA ALA A 118 -7.83 61.37 8.16
C ALA A 118 -8.40 60.31 9.10
N GLY A 119 -8.61 60.65 10.38
CA GLY A 119 -9.13 59.69 11.37
C GLY A 119 -10.56 59.21 11.11
N THR A 120 -11.31 59.90 10.24
CA THR A 120 -12.65 59.50 9.79
C THR A 120 -12.64 58.59 8.56
N THR A 121 -11.49 58.39 7.93
CA THR A 121 -11.35 57.59 6.71
C THR A 121 -10.92 56.18 7.08
N ALA A 122 -11.71 55.18 6.71
CA ALA A 122 -11.32 53.79 6.79
C ALA A 122 -10.34 53.44 5.64
N VAL A 123 -9.36 52.60 5.92
CA VAL A 123 -8.48 52.03 4.90
C VAL A 123 -8.84 50.57 4.70
N GLY A 124 -8.63 50.01 3.51
CA GLY A 124 -9.04 48.63 3.28
C GLY A 124 -8.29 47.89 2.19
N ALA A 125 -8.46 46.58 2.19
CA ALA A 125 -8.08 45.69 1.10
C ALA A 125 -9.32 44.92 0.63
N ILE A 126 -9.49 44.84 -0.69
CA ILE A 126 -10.57 44.09 -1.33
C ILE A 126 -9.90 43.00 -2.16
N GLY A 127 -10.28 41.74 -1.93
CA GLY A 127 -9.82 40.62 -2.74
C GLY A 127 -10.93 40.05 -3.63
N ASP A 128 -10.66 38.85 -4.15
CA ASP A 128 -11.61 38.00 -4.87
C ASP A 128 -11.45 36.50 -4.52
N GLY A 129 -10.70 36.19 -3.46
CA GLY A 129 -10.37 34.84 -3.01
C GLY A 129 -9.32 34.12 -3.87
N THR A 130 -8.89 34.69 -5.00
CA THR A 130 -7.98 34.03 -5.96
C THR A 130 -6.68 34.80 -6.12
N VAL A 131 -6.74 36.11 -6.33
CA VAL A 131 -5.58 36.98 -6.56
C VAL A 131 -4.81 37.20 -5.25
N THR A 132 -3.52 36.90 -5.24
CA THR A 132 -2.64 37.24 -4.12
C THR A 132 -2.49 38.76 -4.02
N THR A 133 -2.99 39.33 -2.94
CA THR A 133 -2.91 40.77 -2.68
C THR A 133 -1.51 41.17 -2.19
N ALA A 134 -1.03 42.33 -2.61
CA ALA A 134 0.24 42.91 -2.15
C ALA A 134 0.08 43.70 -0.85
N ALA A 135 1.18 44.27 -0.35
CA ALA A 135 1.18 45.01 0.92
C ALA A 135 0.35 46.30 0.86
N LEU A 136 -0.32 46.62 1.97
CA LEU A 136 -1.02 47.87 2.21
C LEU A 136 -0.38 48.59 3.40
N THR A 137 0.08 49.82 3.19
CA THR A 137 0.57 50.70 4.26
C THR A 137 -0.34 51.91 4.36
N ALA A 138 -0.75 52.29 5.56
CA ALA A 138 -1.54 53.49 5.80
C ALA A 138 -0.99 54.29 6.97
N THR A 139 -0.64 55.56 6.72
CA THR A 139 -0.15 56.50 7.73
C THR A 139 -1.20 57.58 7.98
N TYR A 140 -1.79 57.54 9.18
CA TYR A 140 -2.78 58.51 9.63
C TYR A 140 -2.14 59.82 10.10
N ASN A 141 -2.88 60.92 9.99
CA ASN A 141 -2.46 62.25 10.43
C ASN A 141 -2.10 62.31 11.91
N ALA A 142 -1.27 63.29 12.27
CA ALA A 142 -0.97 63.58 13.67
C ALA A 142 -2.26 63.87 14.45
N GLY A 143 -2.33 63.43 15.72
CA GLY A 143 -3.51 63.58 16.57
C GLY A 143 -4.62 62.53 16.39
N VAL A 144 -4.56 61.66 15.38
CA VAL A 144 -5.54 60.58 15.20
C VAL A 144 -5.37 59.53 16.30
N LYS A 145 -6.48 59.17 16.96
CA LYS A 145 -6.51 58.22 18.08
C LYS A 145 -7.04 56.83 17.71
N ALA A 146 -7.81 56.73 16.65
CA ALA A 146 -8.43 55.49 16.20
C ALA A 146 -8.32 55.34 14.68
N ALA A 147 -8.06 54.11 14.22
CA ALA A 147 -8.04 53.73 12.81
C ALA A 147 -9.04 52.60 12.53
N THR A 148 -9.51 52.51 11.29
CA THR A 148 -10.34 51.39 10.80
C THR A 148 -9.69 50.74 9.59
N LEU A 149 -9.57 49.41 9.63
CA LEU A 149 -9.12 48.55 8.54
C LEU A 149 -10.28 47.67 8.06
N ASN A 150 -10.63 47.76 6.79
CA ASN A 150 -11.67 46.95 6.17
C ASN A 150 -11.05 45.88 5.25
N LEU A 151 -11.28 44.61 5.56
CA LEU A 151 -10.89 43.47 4.73
C LEU A 151 -12.17 42.86 4.15
N SER A 152 -12.22 42.69 2.82
CA SER A 152 -13.44 42.20 2.18
C SER A 152 -13.23 41.35 0.93
N LYS A 153 -14.24 40.54 0.63
CA LYS A 153 -14.40 39.76 -0.61
C LYS A 153 -13.26 38.76 -0.90
N GLY A 154 -12.52 38.35 0.13
CA GLY A 154 -11.49 37.32 -0.02
C GLY A 154 -10.11 37.89 -0.28
N VAL A 155 -9.64 38.80 0.58
CA VAL A 155 -8.24 39.21 0.61
C VAL A 155 -7.36 37.97 0.75
N ASN A 156 -6.24 37.88 0.02
CA ASN A 156 -5.43 36.66 -0.03
C ASN A 156 -3.93 36.97 0.06
N GLY A 157 -3.48 37.47 1.21
CA GLY A 157 -2.09 37.80 1.49
C GLY A 157 -1.85 39.29 1.70
N GLY A 158 -0.61 39.74 1.50
CA GLY A 158 -0.20 41.13 1.69
C GLY A 158 -0.08 41.51 3.17
N ALA A 159 1.10 41.98 3.59
CA ALA A 159 1.24 42.57 4.92
C ALA A 159 0.46 43.88 5.00
N VAL A 160 -0.12 44.18 6.17
CA VAL A 160 -0.80 45.45 6.43
C VAL A 160 -0.01 46.22 7.47
N THR A 161 0.29 47.48 7.21
CA THR A 161 0.94 48.37 8.17
C THR A 161 0.05 49.58 8.43
N ILE A 162 -0.33 49.79 9.69
CA ILE A 162 -1.04 50.98 10.15
C ILE A 162 -0.07 51.83 10.97
N ASN A 163 0.10 53.09 10.59
CA ASN A 163 1.01 54.05 11.20
C ASN A 163 0.26 55.30 11.68
N GLY A 164 0.81 55.99 12.68
CA GLY A 164 0.45 57.37 13.02
C GLY A 164 1.61 58.32 12.72
N ASN A 165 1.33 59.52 12.20
CA ASN A 165 2.36 60.51 11.89
C ASN A 165 2.81 61.27 13.15
N GLY A 166 4.12 61.41 13.35
CA GLY A 166 4.78 62.29 14.33
C GLY A 166 4.65 61.86 15.80
N ASP A 167 3.44 61.86 16.35
CA ASP A 167 3.18 61.78 17.80
C ASP A 167 2.76 60.39 18.27
N ASN A 168 2.54 59.46 17.34
CA ASN A 168 2.12 58.09 17.60
C ASN A 168 0.93 57.95 18.57
N LEU A 169 -0.09 58.81 18.44
CA LEU A 169 -1.25 58.88 19.34
C LEU A 169 -2.35 57.86 19.03
N LEU A 170 -2.12 56.95 18.08
CA LEU A 170 -3.08 55.93 17.71
C LEU A 170 -3.17 54.87 18.82
N THR A 171 -4.27 54.87 19.57
CA THR A 171 -4.48 53.95 20.70
C THR A 171 -5.47 52.83 20.39
N ALA A 172 -6.27 52.97 19.33
CA ALA A 172 -7.29 51.98 18.95
C ALA A 172 -7.23 51.62 17.44
N LEU A 173 -7.43 50.35 17.13
CA LEU A 173 -7.60 49.84 15.77
C LEU A 173 -8.86 48.98 15.68
N THR A 174 -9.72 49.26 14.71
CA THR A 174 -10.84 48.37 14.34
C THR A 174 -10.50 47.63 13.05
N ILE A 175 -10.71 46.32 13.01
CA ILE A 175 -10.52 45.46 11.84
C ILE A 175 -11.86 44.80 11.51
N ASN A 176 -12.36 45.01 10.30
CA ASN A 176 -13.59 44.37 9.82
C ASN A 176 -13.24 43.30 8.79
N SER A 177 -13.75 42.08 8.95
CA SER A 177 -13.65 41.00 7.95
C SER A 177 -15.05 40.68 7.43
N THR A 178 -15.27 40.88 6.12
CA THR A 178 -16.59 40.73 5.49
C THR A 178 -16.54 40.03 4.12
N GLY A 179 -17.68 39.54 3.64
CA GLY A 179 -17.82 38.98 2.30
C GLY A 179 -17.39 37.52 2.20
N ALA A 180 -16.15 37.27 1.79
CA ALA A 180 -15.55 35.93 1.77
C ALA A 180 -14.40 35.86 2.79
N ALA A 181 -13.91 34.66 3.11
CA ALA A 181 -12.82 34.47 4.05
C ALA A 181 -11.59 35.31 3.66
N ASN A 182 -11.10 36.14 4.58
CA ASN A 182 -10.01 37.08 4.33
C ASN A 182 -8.72 36.59 4.97
N LYS A 183 -7.62 36.69 4.25
CA LYS A 183 -6.27 36.35 4.72
C LYS A 183 -5.33 37.51 4.45
N THR A 184 -4.57 37.93 5.47
CA THR A 184 -3.49 38.91 5.35
C THR A 184 -2.15 38.28 5.71
N GLY A 185 -1.06 38.98 5.40
CA GLY A 185 0.20 38.80 6.13
C GLY A 185 0.11 39.34 7.56
N GLY A 186 1.25 39.67 8.17
CA GLY A 186 1.27 40.34 9.47
C GLY A 186 0.59 41.71 9.41
N ILE A 187 -0.10 42.06 10.49
CA ILE A 187 -0.68 43.39 10.70
C ILE A 187 0.22 44.11 11.70
N ALA A 188 1.00 45.07 11.21
CA ALA A 188 1.84 45.92 12.05
C ALA A 188 1.04 47.15 12.49
N THR A 189 1.02 47.42 13.78
CA THR A 189 0.43 48.63 14.36
C THR A 189 1.51 49.54 14.91
N PRO A 190 1.16 50.76 15.33
CA PRO A 190 2.06 51.57 16.13
C PRO A 190 2.07 51.13 17.61
N SER A 191 3.19 51.33 18.30
CA SER A 191 3.42 50.85 19.68
C SER A 191 2.52 51.46 20.76
N ALA A 192 1.68 52.45 20.42
CA ALA A 192 0.73 53.08 21.33
C ALA A 192 -0.66 52.42 21.34
N VAL A 193 -0.93 51.48 20.42
CA VAL A 193 -2.22 50.80 20.33
C VAL A 193 -2.44 49.91 21.55
N THR A 194 -3.42 50.25 22.38
CA THR A 194 -3.82 49.48 23.57
C THR A 194 -5.09 48.68 23.34
N SER A 195 -5.83 48.93 22.25
CA SER A 195 -7.04 48.20 21.91
C SER A 195 -7.14 47.87 20.43
N VAL A 196 -7.39 46.60 20.13
CA VAL A 196 -7.76 46.12 18.79
C VAL A 196 -9.15 45.50 18.88
N THR A 197 -10.06 45.92 18.00
CA THR A 197 -11.39 45.32 17.86
C THR A 197 -11.48 44.64 16.50
N ILE A 198 -11.86 43.37 16.48
CA ILE A 198 -12.05 42.57 15.27
C ILE A 198 -13.54 42.24 15.15
N ASN A 199 -14.18 42.74 14.10
CA ASN A 199 -15.54 42.40 13.70
C ASN A 199 -15.47 41.42 12.53
N ALA A 200 -15.43 40.13 12.85
CA ALA A 200 -15.32 39.04 11.88
C ALA A 200 -16.70 38.51 11.52
N ALA A 201 -17.35 39.14 10.53
CA ALA A 201 -18.57 38.59 9.93
C ALA A 201 -18.26 37.32 9.10
N THR A 202 -17.03 37.23 8.60
CA THR A 202 -16.47 36.07 7.87
C THR A 202 -15.08 35.74 8.38
N ASP A 203 -14.62 34.52 8.11
CA ASP A 203 -13.33 34.03 8.57
C ASP A 203 -12.19 35.02 8.26
N LEU A 204 -11.25 35.11 9.20
CA LEU A 204 -10.09 35.98 9.11
C LEU A 204 -8.84 35.19 9.48
N THR A 205 -7.80 35.26 8.65
CA THR A 205 -6.45 34.78 8.98
C THR A 205 -5.48 35.94 8.91
N THR A 206 -4.74 36.17 9.99
CA THR A 206 -3.67 37.18 10.06
C THR A 206 -2.32 36.50 10.21
N GLY A 207 -1.24 37.17 9.82
CA GLY A 207 0.12 36.71 10.10
C GLY A 207 0.64 37.12 11.49
N GLY A 208 -0.25 37.38 12.44
CA GLY A 208 0.08 38.06 13.70
C GLY A 208 -0.29 39.53 13.69
N ILE A 209 -0.69 40.06 14.86
CA ILE A 209 -0.85 41.50 15.11
C ILE A 209 0.31 41.95 16.00
N THR A 210 1.14 42.86 15.49
CA THR A 210 2.46 43.13 16.07
C THR A 210 2.65 44.62 16.42
N ASN A 211 3.63 44.89 17.28
CA ASN A 211 3.98 46.24 17.71
C ASN A 211 2.81 47.00 18.36
N VAL A 212 1.99 46.29 19.14
CA VAL A 212 0.97 46.87 20.02
C VAL A 212 1.61 47.31 21.35
N ALA A 213 0.92 48.09 22.16
CA ALA A 213 1.36 48.50 23.48
C ALA A 213 1.38 47.33 24.48
N ALA A 214 1.99 47.53 25.65
CA ALA A 214 1.84 46.61 26.78
C ALA A 214 0.39 46.60 27.30
N ALA A 215 -0.08 45.44 27.78
CA ALA A 215 -1.45 45.24 28.26
C ALA A 215 -2.53 45.51 27.20
N THR A 216 -2.22 45.25 25.92
CA THR A 216 -3.17 45.45 24.82
C THR A 216 -4.34 44.48 24.95
N THR A 217 -5.55 44.97 24.66
CA THR A 217 -6.76 44.14 24.58
C THR A 217 -7.17 43.95 23.12
N ILE A 218 -7.24 42.70 22.67
CA ILE A 218 -7.81 42.28 21.39
C ILE A 218 -9.20 41.71 21.65
N LYS A 219 -10.24 42.37 21.15
CA LYS A 219 -11.62 41.87 21.19
C LYS A 219 -12.00 41.29 19.85
N VAL A 220 -12.57 40.09 19.83
CA VAL A 220 -13.01 39.42 18.61
C VAL A 220 -14.51 39.12 18.73
N SER A 221 -15.26 39.52 17.70
CA SER A 221 -16.70 39.31 17.64
C SER A 221 -17.19 39.05 16.23
N GLY A 222 -18.39 38.47 16.11
CA GLY A 222 -19.05 38.25 14.82
C GLY A 222 -19.43 36.79 14.57
N ALA A 223 -19.77 36.49 13.32
CA ALA A 223 -20.33 35.21 12.88
C ALA A 223 -19.32 34.31 12.16
N ALA A 224 -18.05 34.72 12.07
CA ALA A 224 -16.97 33.90 11.52
C ALA A 224 -16.90 32.54 12.22
N THR A 225 -16.56 31.50 11.46
CA THR A 225 -16.34 30.14 11.99
C THR A 225 -14.93 29.98 12.54
N THR A 226 -13.97 30.77 12.05
CA THR A 226 -12.60 30.81 12.59
C THR A 226 -11.97 32.20 12.43
N VAL A 227 -11.30 32.67 13.48
CA VAL A 227 -10.36 33.81 13.41
C VAL A 227 -8.97 33.37 13.85
N ASP A 228 -8.02 33.35 12.91
CA ASP A 228 -6.62 33.02 13.16
C ASP A 228 -5.79 34.29 13.38
N LEU A 229 -5.36 34.46 14.62
CA LEU A 229 -4.56 35.60 15.09
C LEU A 229 -3.05 35.37 14.91
N GLY A 230 -2.62 34.16 14.53
CA GLY A 230 -1.22 33.78 14.50
C GLY A 230 -0.58 33.80 15.88
N THR A 231 0.70 34.17 15.95
CA THR A 231 1.40 34.41 17.21
C THR A 231 1.00 35.77 17.78
N LEU A 232 0.61 35.78 19.05
CA LEU A 232 0.28 37.01 19.76
C LEU A 232 1.53 37.91 19.88
N ALA A 233 1.33 39.20 20.11
CA ALA A 233 2.44 40.08 20.41
C ALA A 233 3.06 39.72 21.77
N ALA A 234 4.39 39.73 21.88
CA ALA A 234 5.10 39.45 23.13
C ALA A 234 4.82 40.48 24.25
N ASN A 235 4.23 41.61 23.91
CA ASN A 235 3.72 42.56 24.89
C ASN A 235 2.45 41.96 25.50
N ALA A 236 2.41 41.83 26.83
CA ALA A 236 1.32 41.20 27.58
C ALA A 236 -0.05 41.51 26.96
N THR A 237 -0.71 40.52 26.36
CA THR A 237 -1.96 40.72 25.59
C THR A 237 -3.14 40.03 26.29
N THR A 238 -4.29 40.70 26.33
CA THR A 238 -5.59 40.08 26.64
C THR A 238 -6.34 39.88 25.33
N VAL A 239 -6.70 38.64 25.01
CA VAL A 239 -7.59 38.29 23.90
C VAL A 239 -8.94 37.89 24.48
N ASP A 240 -10.01 38.53 24.02
CA ASP A 240 -11.39 38.22 24.39
C ASP A 240 -12.18 37.98 23.11
N ALA A 241 -12.41 36.70 22.81
CA ALA A 241 -13.17 36.25 21.65
C ALA A 241 -14.59 35.81 21.99
N SER A 242 -15.06 36.08 23.21
CA SER A 242 -16.41 35.69 23.66
C SER A 242 -17.55 36.29 22.84
N GLY A 243 -17.25 37.31 22.02
CA GLY A 243 -18.18 37.89 21.06
C GLY A 243 -18.35 37.10 19.75
N LEU A 244 -17.56 36.06 19.50
CA LEU A 244 -17.77 35.14 18.37
C LEU A 244 -18.93 34.21 18.70
N THR A 245 -20.04 34.36 17.96
CA THR A 245 -21.30 33.69 18.32
C THR A 245 -21.41 32.26 17.82
N ALA A 246 -20.49 31.82 16.95
CA ALA A 246 -20.54 30.49 16.32
C ALA A 246 -19.15 29.84 16.08
N GLY A 247 -18.08 30.64 16.03
CA GLY A 247 -16.72 30.15 15.76
C GLY A 247 -15.78 30.31 16.96
N GLY A 248 -14.56 29.81 16.77
CA GLY A 248 -13.45 29.93 17.72
C GLY A 248 -12.24 30.67 17.11
N ILE A 249 -11.23 30.90 17.92
CA ILE A 249 -9.95 31.50 17.52
C ILE A 249 -8.84 30.48 17.36
N LYS A 250 -7.83 30.83 16.58
CA LYS A 250 -6.51 30.18 16.59
C LYS A 250 -5.46 31.18 17.03
N ALA A 251 -4.65 30.83 18.03
CA ALA A 251 -3.59 31.69 18.52
C ALA A 251 -2.41 30.89 19.09
N SER A 252 -1.21 31.46 18.98
CA SER A 252 -0.01 30.99 19.69
C SER A 252 0.40 32.01 20.74
N LEU A 253 0.65 31.56 21.96
CA LEU A 253 1.10 32.43 23.05
C LEU A 253 2.48 33.05 22.75
N ALA A 254 2.73 34.21 23.31
CA ALA A 254 4.00 34.92 23.16
C ALA A 254 4.55 35.49 24.48
N ALA A 255 3.74 35.56 25.53
CA ALA A 255 4.16 36.03 26.85
C ALA A 255 3.56 35.22 28.00
N VAL A 256 4.31 35.09 29.09
CA VAL A 256 3.92 34.37 30.32
C VAL A 256 2.70 34.98 31.04
N THR A 257 2.29 36.18 30.61
CA THR A 257 1.20 36.99 31.14
C THR A 257 -0.05 36.98 30.26
N ASP A 258 0.00 36.31 29.10
CA ASP A 258 -1.11 36.32 28.13
C ASP A 258 -2.41 35.83 28.76
N LYS A 259 -3.50 36.53 28.45
CA LYS A 259 -4.86 36.17 28.87
C LYS A 259 -5.69 35.92 27.63
N VAL A 260 -6.33 34.77 27.54
CA VAL A 260 -7.14 34.40 26.38
C VAL A 260 -8.49 33.86 26.85
N THR A 261 -9.56 34.35 26.25
CA THR A 261 -10.91 33.77 26.32
C THR A 261 -11.35 33.47 24.89
N GLY A 262 -11.65 32.21 24.59
CA GLY A 262 -12.10 31.74 23.29
C GLY A 262 -13.55 32.11 22.96
N GLY A 263 -14.04 31.55 21.85
CA GLY A 263 -15.35 31.83 21.28
C GLY A 263 -16.44 30.87 21.74
N ALA A 264 -17.46 30.72 20.89
CA ALA A 264 -18.56 29.76 21.08
C ALA A 264 -18.43 28.49 20.22
N GLY A 265 -17.43 28.44 19.33
CA GLY A 265 -17.08 27.27 18.53
C GLY A 265 -15.62 26.89 18.79
N ASN A 266 -15.13 25.83 18.14
CA ASN A 266 -13.85 25.22 18.53
C ASN A 266 -12.63 26.15 18.40
N ASP A 267 -11.97 26.37 19.53
CA ASP A 267 -10.76 27.16 19.70
C ASP A 267 -9.49 26.30 19.59
N THR A 268 -8.38 26.89 19.17
CA THR A 268 -7.06 26.22 19.14
C THR A 268 -5.97 27.13 19.66
N ILE A 269 -5.38 26.74 20.79
CA ILE A 269 -4.31 27.50 21.44
C ILE A 269 -3.02 26.70 21.44
N THR A 270 -1.93 27.31 20.99
CA THR A 270 -0.58 26.72 21.05
C THR A 270 0.24 27.40 22.14
N THR A 271 0.81 26.62 23.05
CA THR A 271 1.61 27.16 24.17
C THR A 271 2.90 27.81 23.72
N ASN A 272 3.46 27.41 22.57
CA ASN A 272 4.65 28.00 21.95
C ASN A 272 5.87 28.08 22.89
N SER A 273 6.03 27.07 23.77
CA SER A 273 7.08 27.01 24.81
C SER A 273 7.02 28.15 25.82
N ILE A 274 5.83 28.75 26.00
CA ILE A 274 5.56 29.79 27.00
C ILE A 274 4.98 29.15 28.26
N VAL A 275 5.72 29.30 29.37
CA VAL A 275 5.30 28.86 30.70
C VAL A 275 4.51 29.97 31.38
N LEU A 276 3.17 29.85 31.41
CA LEU A 276 2.31 30.86 32.04
C LEU A 276 2.58 31.00 33.55
N THR A 277 2.85 32.21 34.00
CA THR A 277 3.02 32.53 35.44
C THR A 277 1.79 33.25 35.98
N THR A 278 1.42 34.38 35.36
CA THR A 278 0.24 35.19 35.71
C THR A 278 -0.86 35.14 34.66
N GLY A 279 -0.54 34.72 33.43
CA GLY A 279 -1.49 34.50 32.36
C GLY A 279 -2.50 33.39 32.65
N SER A 280 -3.49 33.28 31.77
CA SER A 280 -4.60 32.31 31.85
C SER A 280 -5.25 32.15 30.48
N VAL A 281 -5.62 30.94 30.10
CA VAL A 281 -6.28 30.61 28.85
C VAL A 281 -7.55 29.82 29.15
N ASP A 282 -8.68 30.41 28.79
CA ASP A 282 -9.97 29.78 28.78
C ASP A 282 -10.38 29.59 27.32
N ALA A 283 -10.57 28.34 26.86
CA ALA A 283 -10.97 28.11 25.48
C ALA A 283 -12.42 28.53 25.20
N GLY A 284 -13.21 28.89 26.22
CA GLY A 284 -14.58 29.34 26.04
C GLY A 284 -15.56 28.18 25.91
N ALA A 285 -16.52 28.31 25.01
CA ALA A 285 -17.46 27.24 24.71
C ALA A 285 -17.07 26.57 23.38
N GLY A 286 -17.20 25.25 23.35
CA GLY A 286 -16.80 24.43 22.24
C GLY A 286 -16.87 22.98 22.69
N THR A 287 -16.76 22.04 21.76
CA THR A 287 -16.66 20.61 22.12
C THR A 287 -15.41 19.97 21.53
N GLY A 288 -14.59 20.76 20.86
CA GLY A 288 -13.37 20.34 20.19
C GLY A 288 -12.25 21.32 20.44
N ASP A 289 -12.28 22.01 21.58
CA ASP A 289 -11.27 23.01 21.95
C ASP A 289 -9.94 22.30 22.16
N LYS A 290 -8.90 22.82 21.49
CA LYS A 290 -7.60 22.15 21.38
C LYS A 290 -6.48 22.94 22.02
N LEU A 291 -5.81 22.31 22.98
CA LEU A 291 -4.56 22.80 23.55
C LEU A 291 -3.38 22.06 22.92
N ILE A 292 -2.51 22.79 22.23
CA ILE A 292 -1.28 22.26 21.64
C ILE A 292 -0.09 22.62 22.54
N VAL A 293 0.46 21.61 23.21
CA VAL A 293 1.59 21.74 24.14
C VAL A 293 2.90 21.56 23.39
N SER A 294 3.73 22.60 23.35
CA SER A 294 5.00 22.63 22.61
C SER A 294 6.19 22.14 23.42
N ALA A 295 6.18 22.35 24.75
CA ALA A 295 7.20 21.83 25.66
C ALA A 295 6.56 21.28 26.95
N ALA A 296 7.18 20.27 27.56
CA ALA A 296 6.67 19.67 28.80
C ALA A 296 6.55 20.67 29.97
N ALA A 297 7.43 21.67 30.02
CA ALA A 297 7.40 22.73 31.03
C ALA A 297 6.15 23.62 30.94
N ASP A 298 5.46 23.64 29.79
CA ASP A 298 4.25 24.44 29.59
C ASP A 298 3.08 23.82 30.38
N LEU A 299 3.14 22.51 30.66
CA LEU A 299 2.09 21.74 31.34
C LEU A 299 2.63 21.01 32.58
N THR A 300 2.53 21.67 33.73
CA THR A 300 2.90 21.17 35.06
C THR A 300 1.71 21.31 36.00
N SER A 301 1.78 20.75 37.21
CA SER A 301 0.74 20.97 38.24
C SER A 301 0.52 22.45 38.61
N THR A 302 1.49 23.33 38.32
CA THR A 302 1.38 24.78 38.55
C THR A 302 0.77 25.52 37.36
N THR A 303 1.13 25.12 36.14
CA THR A 303 0.69 25.81 34.91
C THR A 303 -0.58 25.23 34.31
N ALA A 304 -0.85 23.93 34.47
CA ALA A 304 -2.02 23.28 33.90
C ALA A 304 -3.37 23.89 34.36
N PRO A 305 -3.56 24.31 35.63
CA PRO A 305 -4.78 25.00 36.04
C PRO A 305 -5.01 26.36 35.36
N LYS A 306 -4.03 26.88 34.62
CA LYS A 306 -4.17 28.10 33.80
C LYS A 306 -4.88 27.83 32.47
N TYR A 307 -5.06 26.57 32.08
CA TYR A 307 -5.73 26.17 30.86
C TYR A 307 -7.07 25.49 31.21
N THR A 308 -8.18 26.10 30.81
CA THR A 308 -9.53 25.60 31.12
C THR A 308 -10.39 25.47 29.87
N ASN A 309 -11.43 24.63 29.96
CA ASN A 309 -12.41 24.38 28.89
C ASN A 309 -11.77 23.86 27.59
N PHE A 310 -10.88 22.87 27.71
CA PHE A 310 -10.33 22.15 26.56
C PHE A 310 -10.85 20.72 26.56
N GLU A 311 -11.13 20.16 25.37
CA GLU A 311 -11.52 18.75 25.19
C GLU A 311 -10.41 17.92 24.54
N ILE A 312 -9.47 18.57 23.83
CA ILE A 312 -8.41 17.90 23.08
C ILE A 312 -7.04 18.39 23.59
N LEU A 313 -6.22 17.46 24.08
CA LEU A 313 -4.83 17.74 24.45
C LEU A 313 -3.88 17.18 23.40
N GLN A 314 -3.16 18.05 22.70
CA GLN A 314 -2.17 17.67 21.71
C GLN A 314 -0.74 17.85 22.24
N ASN A 315 0.05 16.78 22.18
CA ASN A 315 1.45 16.76 22.58
C ASN A 315 2.36 16.90 21.37
N ASN A 316 3.00 18.06 21.23
CA ASN A 316 4.09 18.30 20.28
C ASN A 316 5.47 18.20 20.96
N ALA A 317 5.53 18.02 22.29
CA ALA A 317 6.77 17.96 23.04
C ALA A 317 7.46 16.59 22.88
N ALA A 318 8.80 16.59 22.95
CA ALA A 318 9.61 15.37 23.01
C ALA A 318 9.64 14.80 24.45
N ALA A 319 8.46 14.60 25.03
CA ALA A 319 8.26 14.07 26.37
C ALA A 319 6.83 13.53 26.52
N THR A 320 6.61 12.64 27.49
CA THR A 320 5.27 12.17 27.87
C THR A 320 4.60 13.20 28.79
N LEU A 321 3.34 13.54 28.52
CA LEU A 321 2.56 14.51 29.31
C LEU A 321 1.58 13.81 30.24
N ASP A 322 1.29 14.40 31.39
CA ASP A 322 0.22 13.92 32.28
C ASP A 322 -1.13 14.50 31.84
N ALA A 323 -1.99 13.66 31.27
CA ALA A 323 -3.30 14.07 30.75
C ALA A 323 -4.29 14.48 31.85
N SER A 324 -4.04 14.08 33.11
CA SER A 324 -4.93 14.39 34.23
C SER A 324 -4.74 15.80 34.80
N LEU A 325 -3.68 16.50 34.40
CA LEU A 325 -3.41 17.87 34.84
C LEU A 325 -4.38 18.89 34.25
N VAL A 326 -4.99 18.59 33.10
CA VAL A 326 -6.02 19.43 32.46
C VAL A 326 -7.37 18.75 32.59
N SER A 327 -8.32 19.42 33.24
CA SER A 327 -9.69 18.93 33.34
C SER A 327 -10.44 19.07 32.01
N GLY A 328 -11.40 18.19 31.73
CA GLY A 328 -12.27 18.28 30.55
C GLY A 328 -11.77 17.52 29.31
N ILE A 329 -10.49 17.14 29.29
CA ILE A 329 -9.89 16.42 28.16
C ILE A 329 -10.60 15.08 27.92
N SER A 330 -11.17 14.91 26.74
CA SER A 330 -11.86 13.70 26.29
C SER A 330 -11.04 12.89 25.27
N SER A 331 -10.11 13.54 24.56
CA SER A 331 -9.22 12.89 23.58
C SER A 331 -7.81 13.47 23.63
N VAL A 332 -6.84 12.67 23.19
CA VAL A 332 -5.43 13.06 23.19
C VAL A 332 -4.80 12.83 21.82
N VAL A 333 -3.86 13.70 21.46
CA VAL A 333 -3.21 13.70 20.14
C VAL A 333 -1.70 13.70 20.31
N ILE A 334 -1.00 12.78 19.63
CA ILE A 334 0.46 12.76 19.54
C ILE A 334 0.89 13.35 18.21
N ASN A 335 1.75 14.36 18.26
CA ASN A 335 2.32 15.00 17.09
C ASN A 335 3.80 15.35 17.33
N ASN A 336 4.58 14.32 17.65
CA ASN A 336 6.02 14.40 17.81
C ASN A 336 6.66 13.17 17.16
N ALA A 337 7.85 13.31 16.57
CA ALA A 337 8.51 12.22 15.85
C ALA A 337 9.31 11.27 16.78
N GLY A 338 9.69 11.75 17.96
CA GLY A 338 10.42 10.98 18.96
C GLY A 338 9.54 10.53 20.13
N ALA A 339 10.22 10.10 21.20
CA ALA A 339 9.57 9.62 22.42
C ALA A 339 8.66 10.70 23.01
N SER A 340 7.39 10.35 23.17
CA SER A 340 6.31 11.28 23.53
C SER A 340 5.14 10.50 24.17
N GLY A 341 3.93 11.05 24.14
CA GLY A 341 2.71 10.34 24.57
C GLY A 341 2.09 10.91 25.85
N PHE A 342 1.36 10.07 26.58
CA PHE A 342 0.58 10.48 27.73
C PHE A 342 0.61 9.46 28.89
N THR A 343 0.63 9.98 30.12
CA THR A 343 0.37 9.22 31.36
C THR A 343 -0.96 9.66 31.99
N ASN A 344 -1.43 8.87 32.95
CA ASN A 344 -2.65 9.12 33.71
C ASN A 344 -3.89 9.28 32.83
N LEU A 345 -3.94 8.54 31.72
CA LEU A 345 -5.10 8.51 30.83
C LEU A 345 -6.30 7.89 31.56
N SER A 346 -7.44 8.56 31.51
CA SER A 346 -8.73 7.94 31.80
C SER A 346 -9.08 6.93 30.71
N ALA A 347 -9.99 5.99 31.00
CA ALA A 347 -10.46 5.02 30.01
C ALA A 347 -11.05 5.69 28.75
N ALA A 348 -11.74 6.83 28.90
CA ALA A 348 -12.27 7.60 27.77
C ALA A 348 -11.15 8.16 26.88
N GLN A 349 -10.12 8.76 27.48
CA GLN A 349 -8.97 9.29 26.75
C GLN A 349 -8.15 8.19 26.08
N ALA A 350 -7.94 7.06 26.77
CA ALA A 350 -7.26 5.89 26.22
C ALA A 350 -8.02 5.28 25.02
N GLY A 351 -9.35 5.39 25.01
CA GLY A 351 -10.21 5.03 23.88
C GLY A 351 -10.22 6.04 22.72
N ALA A 352 -9.53 7.17 22.84
CA ALA A 352 -9.57 8.29 21.90
C ALA A 352 -8.19 8.90 21.63
N VAL A 353 -7.18 8.06 21.35
CA VAL A 353 -5.82 8.51 20.99
C VAL A 353 -5.68 8.66 19.47
N SER A 354 -5.18 9.82 19.02
CA SER A 354 -4.81 10.04 17.62
C SER A 354 -3.30 10.31 17.48
N VAL A 355 -2.71 9.87 16.37
CA VAL A 355 -1.32 10.14 16.01
C VAL A 355 -1.31 10.81 14.63
N LEU A 356 -0.74 12.02 14.53
CA LEU A 356 -0.80 12.84 13.31
C LEU A 356 0.42 12.68 12.37
N GLN A 357 1.51 12.12 12.91
CA GLN A 357 2.74 11.88 12.17
C GLN A 357 3.47 10.66 12.76
N SER A 358 4.39 10.08 12.00
CA SER A 358 5.17 8.94 12.48
C SER A 358 5.90 9.28 13.79
N THR A 359 5.85 8.35 14.75
CA THR A 359 6.41 8.48 16.10
C THR A 359 7.17 7.21 16.49
N ALA A 360 8.15 7.35 17.37
CA ALA A 360 8.94 6.26 17.92
C ALA A 360 9.06 6.38 19.44
N GLY A 361 8.73 5.31 20.17
CA GLY A 361 8.88 5.28 21.63
C GLY A 361 7.79 6.04 22.39
N SER A 362 6.59 6.17 21.82
CA SER A 362 5.46 6.80 22.52
C SER A 362 4.98 5.93 23.69
N THR A 363 4.73 6.55 24.83
CA THR A 363 4.16 5.91 26.02
C THR A 363 2.70 6.30 26.19
N LEU A 364 1.83 5.31 26.38
CA LEU A 364 0.42 5.49 26.73
C LEU A 364 0.15 4.71 28.02
N ALA A 365 0.09 5.41 29.14
CA ALA A 365 -0.17 4.81 30.46
C ALA A 365 -1.51 5.28 31.02
N LEU A 366 -2.37 4.30 31.38
CA LEU A 366 -3.64 4.57 32.05
C LEU A 366 -3.38 5.07 33.47
N LYS A 367 -4.33 5.85 34.00
CA LYS A 367 -4.35 6.26 35.41
C LYS A 367 -4.52 5.07 36.35
N ASP A 368 -5.34 4.12 35.93
CA ASP A 368 -5.56 2.84 36.60
C ASP A 368 -5.47 1.76 35.53
N ALA A 369 -4.45 0.91 35.64
CA ALA A 369 -4.19 -0.24 34.79
C ALA A 369 -4.22 -1.54 35.61
N THR A 370 -4.99 -1.54 36.70
CA THR A 370 -5.18 -2.72 37.57
C THR A 370 -6.35 -3.59 37.12
N GLY A 371 -7.06 -3.16 36.07
CA GLY A 371 -8.13 -3.92 35.45
C GLY A 371 -7.62 -5.21 34.80
N THR A 372 -8.56 -5.95 34.21
CA THR A 372 -8.24 -7.18 33.46
C THR A 372 -8.80 -7.14 32.03
N ALA A 373 -9.28 -5.97 31.63
CA ALA A 373 -9.94 -5.65 30.37
C ALA A 373 -9.67 -4.20 29.95
N ASP A 374 -8.50 -3.65 30.30
CA ASP A 374 -8.11 -2.30 29.96
C ASP A 374 -7.85 -2.17 28.46
N VAL A 375 -8.30 -1.05 27.87
CA VAL A 375 -8.30 -0.83 26.42
C VAL A 375 -7.58 0.47 26.07
N VAL A 376 -6.70 0.40 25.06
CA VAL A 376 -6.14 1.57 24.37
C VAL A 376 -6.54 1.50 22.89
N LYS A 377 -7.07 2.60 22.35
CA LYS A 377 -7.37 2.76 20.93
C LYS A 377 -6.54 3.88 20.33
N ILE A 378 -5.79 3.54 19.28
CA ILE A 378 -4.91 4.45 18.53
C ILE A 378 -5.41 4.57 17.10
N THR A 379 -5.58 5.80 16.61
CA THR A 379 -5.82 6.08 15.20
C THR A 379 -4.63 6.83 14.61
N GLY A 380 -3.88 6.19 13.70
CA GLY A 380 -2.88 6.88 12.88
C GLY A 380 -3.58 7.61 11.73
N THR A 381 -3.43 8.93 11.61
CA THR A 381 -4.13 9.72 10.60
C THR A 381 -3.30 10.88 10.09
N THR A 382 -3.42 11.19 8.80
CA THR A 382 -2.80 12.36 8.19
C THR A 382 -3.60 12.78 6.96
N THR A 383 -3.66 14.08 6.69
CA THR A 383 -4.25 14.62 5.45
C THR A 383 -3.21 14.79 4.34
N THR A 384 -1.94 14.55 4.63
CA THR A 384 -0.87 14.60 3.62
C THR A 384 -0.93 13.34 2.77
N ALA A 385 -1.06 13.49 1.46
CA ALA A 385 -1.15 12.37 0.54
C ALA A 385 0.13 11.51 0.56
N SER A 386 -0.03 10.19 0.42
CA SER A 386 1.07 9.20 0.37
C SER A 386 1.97 9.16 1.61
N THR A 387 1.49 9.61 2.76
CA THR A 387 2.25 9.65 4.01
C THR A 387 1.77 8.55 4.96
N ALA A 388 2.71 7.70 5.39
CA ALA A 388 2.49 6.73 6.46
C ALA A 388 2.52 7.38 7.84
N VAL A 389 1.80 6.80 8.80
CA VAL A 389 1.82 7.20 10.21
C VAL A 389 2.26 6.00 11.04
N ASN A 390 3.58 5.80 11.10
CA ASN A 390 4.18 4.70 11.82
C ASN A 390 4.16 4.97 13.33
N VAL A 391 3.72 4.00 14.12
CA VAL A 391 3.78 4.04 15.59
C VAL A 391 4.72 2.93 16.02
N THR A 392 5.99 3.28 16.20
CA THR A 392 7.04 2.29 16.47
C THR A 392 7.47 2.31 17.92
N ASN A 393 7.89 1.16 18.45
CA ASN A 393 8.34 0.99 19.83
C ASN A 393 7.31 1.51 20.86
N LEU A 394 6.02 1.27 20.62
CA LEU A 394 4.93 1.69 21.50
C LEU A 394 5.06 1.03 22.88
N VAL A 395 4.82 1.82 23.93
CA VAL A 395 4.83 1.39 25.34
C VAL A 395 3.41 1.49 25.90
N VAL A 396 2.80 0.34 26.20
CA VAL A 396 1.45 0.20 26.82
C VAL A 396 1.50 -0.83 27.97
N THR A 397 1.84 -0.39 29.17
CA THR A 397 1.94 -1.27 30.35
C THR A 397 0.56 -1.49 30.99
N GLY A 398 0.21 -2.75 31.28
CA GLY A 398 -1.01 -3.11 32.01
C GLY A 398 -2.29 -2.97 31.19
N VAL A 399 -2.18 -2.99 29.86
CA VAL A 399 -3.31 -2.91 28.93
C VAL A 399 -3.57 -4.31 28.37
N GLU A 400 -4.81 -4.78 28.40
CA GLU A 400 -5.16 -6.09 27.82
C GLU A 400 -5.52 -6.02 26.34
N THR A 401 -6.11 -4.91 25.87
CA THR A 401 -6.55 -4.76 24.48
C THR A 401 -5.97 -3.51 23.83
N LEU A 402 -5.23 -3.70 22.74
CA LEU A 402 -4.78 -2.61 21.88
C LEU A 402 -5.57 -2.63 20.56
N ASN A 403 -6.28 -1.55 20.28
CA ASN A 403 -6.98 -1.36 19.01
C ASN A 403 -6.22 -0.33 18.17
N TYR A 404 -5.71 -0.72 17.01
CA TYR A 404 -5.03 0.18 16.09
C TYR A 404 -5.83 0.35 14.79
N THR A 405 -6.03 1.60 14.39
CA THR A 405 -6.69 1.93 13.12
C THR A 405 -5.75 2.75 12.24
N ASN A 406 -5.41 2.23 11.06
CA ASN A 406 -4.68 2.98 10.03
C ASN A 406 -5.64 3.78 9.15
N SER A 407 -5.80 5.05 9.50
CA SER A 407 -6.53 6.06 8.72
C SER A 407 -5.57 7.01 7.98
N ALA A 408 -4.29 6.66 7.89
CA ALA A 408 -3.32 7.40 7.09
C ALA A 408 -3.57 7.20 5.60
N THR A 409 -2.86 7.95 4.76
CA THR A 409 -3.01 7.86 3.31
C THR A 409 -2.13 6.78 2.68
N ALA A 410 -1.28 6.11 3.46
CA ALA A 410 -0.39 5.01 3.05
C ALA A 410 -0.36 3.87 4.09
N ALA A 411 0.30 2.76 3.73
CA ALA A 411 0.53 1.65 4.66
C ALA A 411 1.41 2.10 5.84
N SER A 412 1.10 1.63 7.04
CA SER A 412 1.76 2.07 8.29
C SER A 412 2.31 0.88 9.08
N THR A 413 3.35 1.12 9.86
CA THR A 413 3.89 0.15 10.81
C THR A 413 3.41 0.46 12.23
N LEU A 414 2.91 -0.56 12.92
CA LEU A 414 2.74 -0.58 14.37
C LEU A 414 3.78 -1.53 14.95
N SER A 415 4.62 -1.05 15.88
CA SER A 415 5.50 -1.94 16.63
C SER A 415 5.51 -1.69 18.11
N LEU A 416 5.73 -2.74 18.89
CA LEU A 416 5.72 -2.70 20.35
C LEU A 416 7.15 -2.66 20.90
N ALA A 417 7.36 -1.90 21.98
CA ALA A 417 8.57 -1.99 22.77
C ALA A 417 8.54 -3.27 23.63
N GLY A 418 9.53 -4.14 23.48
CA GLY A 418 9.51 -5.49 24.08
C GLY A 418 9.34 -5.50 25.60
N ALA A 419 10.10 -4.66 26.33
CA ALA A 419 10.00 -4.57 27.79
C ALA A 419 8.90 -3.61 28.30
N GLY A 420 8.35 -2.77 27.42
CA GLY A 420 7.44 -1.67 27.80
C GLY A 420 5.94 -1.97 27.60
N SER A 421 5.61 -3.02 26.87
CA SER A 421 4.21 -3.37 26.55
C SER A 421 3.87 -4.73 27.15
N THR A 422 3.55 -4.73 28.45
CA THR A 422 3.22 -5.93 29.23
C THR A 422 1.71 -6.04 29.48
N GLY A 423 1.18 -7.27 29.51
CA GLY A 423 -0.23 -7.54 29.83
C GLY A 423 -1.18 -7.67 28.63
N LEU A 424 -0.72 -7.36 27.41
CA LEU A 424 -1.53 -7.48 26.20
C LEU A 424 -2.04 -8.90 25.99
N LYS A 425 -3.35 -9.04 25.80
CA LYS A 425 -4.05 -10.27 25.43
C LYS A 425 -4.57 -10.21 23.99
N THR A 426 -5.00 -9.02 23.56
CA THR A 426 -5.64 -8.82 22.27
C THR A 426 -5.03 -7.62 21.56
N ILE A 427 -4.70 -7.79 20.28
CA ILE A 427 -4.40 -6.68 19.36
C ILE A 427 -5.40 -6.75 18.21
N THR A 428 -6.14 -5.68 17.98
CA THR A 428 -6.98 -5.55 16.77
C THR A 428 -6.39 -4.50 15.83
N VAL A 429 -6.45 -4.78 14.54
CA VAL A 429 -5.94 -3.94 13.48
C VAL A 429 -7.05 -3.69 12.46
N ALA A 430 -7.28 -2.42 12.15
CA ALA A 430 -8.31 -1.99 11.20
C ALA A 430 -7.79 -0.85 10.33
N GLY A 431 -8.52 -0.51 9.25
CA GLY A 431 -8.18 0.64 8.41
C GLY A 431 -8.38 0.39 6.92
N SER A 432 -8.12 1.44 6.14
CA SER A 432 -8.28 1.43 4.67
C SER A 432 -6.96 1.30 3.91
N LYS A 433 -5.86 1.09 4.65
CA LYS A 433 -4.49 0.94 4.15
C LYS A 433 -3.80 -0.15 4.94
N GLY A 434 -2.84 -0.80 4.30
CA GLY A 434 -2.15 -1.94 4.89
C GLY A 434 -1.41 -1.62 6.18
N VAL A 435 -1.20 -2.63 7.02
CA VAL A 435 -0.52 -2.50 8.31
C VAL A 435 0.52 -3.59 8.48
N THR A 436 1.73 -3.19 8.85
CA THR A 436 2.73 -4.09 9.40
C THR A 436 2.67 -4.03 10.92
N LEU A 437 2.30 -5.13 11.56
CA LEU A 437 2.41 -5.32 13.00
C LEU A 437 3.70 -6.07 13.31
N ASP A 438 4.63 -5.38 13.97
CA ASP A 438 5.83 -6.01 14.55
C ASP A 438 5.64 -6.12 16.06
N VAL A 439 5.35 -7.34 16.52
CA VAL A 439 5.12 -7.58 17.94
C VAL A 439 6.41 -7.41 18.75
N ALA A 440 7.60 -7.52 18.16
CA ALA A 440 8.85 -7.38 18.91
C ALA A 440 9.95 -6.69 18.08
N ALA A 441 9.80 -5.37 17.86
CA ALA A 441 10.82 -4.59 17.16
C ALA A 441 12.08 -4.31 17.98
N ALA A 442 12.01 -4.38 19.31
CA ALA A 442 13.13 -4.07 20.20
C ALA A 442 13.09 -4.83 21.54
N GLY A 443 14.12 -5.66 21.77
CA GLY A 443 14.32 -6.39 23.03
C GLY A 443 13.44 -7.64 23.17
N THR A 444 13.51 -8.30 24.32
CA THR A 444 12.67 -9.49 24.60
C THR A 444 11.22 -9.05 24.86
N PRO A 445 10.24 -9.47 24.04
CA PRO A 445 8.83 -9.11 24.19
C PRO A 445 8.24 -9.79 25.42
N ALA A 446 7.81 -8.97 26.38
CA ALA A 446 7.11 -9.44 27.57
C ALA A 446 5.68 -9.92 27.29
N HIS A 447 5.12 -9.61 26.12
CA HIS A 447 3.73 -9.95 25.74
C HIS A 447 3.60 -11.24 24.92
N ALA A 448 4.69 -11.83 24.43
CA ALA A 448 4.64 -13.06 23.61
C ALA A 448 3.93 -14.23 24.33
N THR A 449 4.01 -14.24 25.67
CA THR A 449 3.36 -15.25 26.52
C THR A 449 1.95 -14.89 26.99
N THR A 450 1.50 -13.64 26.79
CA THR A 450 0.19 -13.16 27.24
C THR A 450 -0.84 -13.01 26.11
N LEU A 451 -0.38 -12.77 24.88
CA LEU A 451 -1.26 -12.63 23.72
C LEU A 451 -2.07 -13.91 23.47
N THR A 452 -3.38 -13.74 23.36
CA THR A 452 -4.34 -14.78 22.99
C THR A 452 -4.98 -14.52 21.63
N ALA A 453 -5.00 -13.26 21.17
CA ALA A 453 -5.60 -12.90 19.90
C ALA A 453 -4.84 -11.75 19.20
N ILE A 454 -4.62 -11.91 17.90
CA ILE A 454 -4.27 -10.85 16.96
C ILE A 454 -5.32 -10.91 15.84
N ASP A 455 -6.04 -9.82 15.61
CA ASP A 455 -7.16 -9.81 14.68
C ASP A 455 -7.06 -8.60 13.72
N ALA A 456 -6.78 -8.88 12.45
CA ALA A 456 -6.67 -7.93 11.37
C ALA A 456 -7.86 -7.98 10.39
N SER A 457 -8.93 -8.70 10.75
CA SER A 457 -10.10 -8.93 9.87
C SER A 457 -10.85 -7.66 9.48
N ALA A 458 -10.65 -6.57 10.21
CA ALA A 458 -11.24 -5.26 9.95
C ALA A 458 -10.40 -4.37 9.01
N LEU A 459 -9.30 -4.87 8.45
CA LEU A 459 -8.58 -4.19 7.38
C LEU A 459 -9.32 -4.35 6.05
N THR A 460 -9.37 -3.26 5.28
CA THR A 460 -9.87 -3.30 3.90
C THR A 460 -8.80 -3.91 3.00
N ALA A 461 -9.19 -4.89 2.19
CA ALA A 461 -8.32 -5.53 1.20
C ALA A 461 -7.63 -4.50 0.29
N GLN A 462 -6.33 -4.68 0.11
CA GLN A 462 -5.53 -3.91 -0.83
C GLN A 462 -5.58 -4.54 -2.23
N ALA A 463 -4.97 -3.89 -3.22
CA ALA A 463 -4.86 -4.48 -4.55
C ALA A 463 -4.00 -5.75 -4.50
N THR A 464 -4.38 -6.78 -5.27
CA THR A 464 -3.65 -8.05 -5.36
C THR A 464 -2.16 -7.83 -5.62
N GLY A 465 -1.31 -8.57 -4.90
CA GLY A 465 0.14 -8.43 -4.88
C GLY A 465 0.66 -7.36 -3.90
N THR A 466 -0.23 -6.65 -3.19
CA THR A 466 0.13 -5.72 -2.11
C THR A 466 -0.38 -6.27 -0.79
N ASN A 467 0.53 -6.41 0.19
CA ASN A 467 0.15 -6.91 1.50
C ASN A 467 -0.85 -5.96 2.18
N THR A 468 -1.96 -6.53 2.65
CA THR A 468 -2.96 -5.84 3.48
C THR A 468 -2.54 -5.90 4.94
N PHE A 469 -2.19 -7.08 5.44
CA PHE A 469 -1.63 -7.28 6.77
C PHE A 469 -0.27 -7.98 6.70
N THR A 470 0.69 -7.50 7.48
CA THR A 470 1.94 -8.22 7.73
C THR A 470 2.10 -8.37 9.23
N LEU A 471 2.09 -9.61 9.73
CA LEU A 471 2.53 -9.94 11.09
C LEU A 471 3.99 -10.41 11.04
N GLN A 472 4.84 -9.78 11.84
CA GLN A 472 6.22 -10.18 11.99
C GLN A 472 6.69 -10.14 13.45
N ASP A 473 7.71 -10.94 13.73
CA ASP A 473 8.57 -10.81 14.89
C ASP A 473 10.01 -10.61 14.41
N THR A 474 10.51 -9.37 14.50
CA THR A 474 11.83 -9.02 13.96
C THR A 474 12.98 -9.55 14.82
N VAL A 475 12.77 -9.71 16.14
CA VAL A 475 13.81 -10.17 17.06
C VAL A 475 13.86 -11.70 17.11
N GLY A 476 12.69 -12.35 17.13
CA GLY A 476 12.51 -13.80 17.16
C GLY A 476 13.05 -14.49 18.42
N GLY A 477 12.79 -15.80 18.51
CA GLY A 477 13.30 -16.63 19.61
C GLY A 477 12.47 -16.51 20.89
N HIS A 478 11.20 -16.12 20.75
CA HIS A 478 10.27 -15.92 21.84
C HIS A 478 9.35 -17.13 22.03
N ALA A 479 8.72 -17.22 23.20
CA ALA A 479 7.77 -18.29 23.49
C ALA A 479 6.35 -17.78 23.23
N LEU A 480 5.73 -18.25 22.14
CA LEU A 480 4.35 -17.93 21.83
C LEU A 480 3.40 -18.66 22.78
N LYS A 481 2.33 -17.97 23.17
CA LYS A 481 1.30 -18.55 24.03
C LYS A 481 0.51 -19.62 23.29
N ALA A 482 0.32 -20.77 23.95
CA ALA A 482 -0.64 -21.78 23.52
C ALA A 482 -2.06 -21.21 23.41
N GLY A 483 -2.72 -21.49 22.28
CA GLY A 483 -4.07 -21.01 21.96
C GLY A 483 -4.10 -19.58 21.42
N LEU A 484 -2.96 -18.96 21.10
CA LEU A 484 -2.93 -17.72 20.33
C LEU A 484 -3.66 -17.93 19.01
N THR A 485 -4.61 -17.05 18.69
CA THR A 485 -5.30 -17.01 17.41
C THR A 485 -4.88 -15.75 16.66
N VAL A 486 -4.43 -15.91 15.42
CA VAL A 486 -4.08 -14.83 14.50
C VAL A 486 -5.07 -14.91 13.34
N THR A 487 -5.77 -13.81 13.07
CA THR A 487 -6.70 -13.68 11.95
C THR A 487 -6.20 -12.57 11.05
N GLY A 488 -5.97 -12.88 9.77
CA GLY A 488 -5.68 -11.92 8.72
C GLY A 488 -6.92 -11.14 8.30
N SER A 489 -6.82 -10.53 7.13
CA SER A 489 -7.74 -9.60 6.51
C SER A 489 -8.53 -10.28 5.39
N ALA A 490 -9.12 -9.47 4.51
CA ALA A 490 -9.79 -9.95 3.31
C ALA A 490 -8.94 -9.76 2.03
N GLY A 491 -7.67 -9.38 2.16
CA GLY A 491 -6.71 -9.32 1.04
C GLY A 491 -5.39 -9.98 1.41
N ASP A 492 -4.43 -9.97 0.48
CA ASP A 492 -3.17 -10.72 0.62
C ASP A 492 -2.40 -10.38 1.92
N ASP A 493 -2.14 -11.38 2.76
CA ASP A 493 -1.48 -11.21 4.05
C ASP A 493 -0.17 -12.00 4.19
N VAL A 494 0.69 -11.56 5.11
CA VAL A 494 1.97 -12.20 5.39
C VAL A 494 2.13 -12.45 6.89
N PHE A 495 2.48 -13.69 7.24
CA PHE A 495 2.73 -14.11 8.61
C PHE A 495 4.14 -14.67 8.76
N SER A 496 4.90 -14.15 9.72
CA SER A 496 6.23 -14.63 10.08
C SER A 496 6.44 -14.57 11.59
N PHE A 497 6.76 -15.70 12.20
CA PHE A 497 7.10 -15.82 13.63
C PHE A 497 8.61 -15.97 13.85
N GLY A 498 9.43 -15.71 12.83
CA GLY A 498 10.89 -15.85 12.93
C GLY A 498 11.32 -17.19 13.53
N SER A 499 12.22 -17.15 14.51
CA SER A 499 12.70 -18.31 15.27
C SER A 499 11.92 -18.60 16.56
N ASP A 500 10.67 -18.14 16.67
CA ASP A 500 9.86 -18.33 17.87
C ASP A 500 9.51 -19.81 18.13
N THR A 501 9.39 -20.12 19.42
CA THR A 501 9.10 -21.43 19.98
C THR A 501 7.67 -21.50 20.51
N ILE A 502 7.10 -22.70 20.52
CA ILE A 502 5.77 -22.97 21.06
C ILE A 502 5.92 -24.06 22.10
N ALA A 503 5.73 -23.75 23.39
CA ALA A 503 6.09 -24.67 24.48
C ALA A 503 5.19 -25.93 24.55
N SER A 504 3.90 -25.80 24.25
CA SER A 504 2.93 -26.90 24.13
C SER A 504 1.60 -26.36 23.58
N GLY A 505 0.88 -27.08 22.72
CA GLY A 505 -0.42 -26.66 22.16
C GLY A 505 -0.35 -26.07 20.75
N ILE A 506 -1.38 -25.34 20.33
CA ILE A 506 -1.52 -24.84 18.95
C ILE A 506 -1.58 -23.31 18.94
N VAL A 507 -0.85 -22.68 18.01
CA VAL A 507 -1.09 -21.30 17.54
C VAL A 507 -1.91 -21.41 16.26
N GLN A 508 -3.10 -20.81 16.24
CA GLN A 508 -3.98 -20.82 15.06
C GLN A 508 -3.72 -19.57 14.23
N VAL A 509 -3.49 -19.74 12.93
CA VAL A 509 -3.34 -18.66 11.96
C VAL A 509 -4.36 -18.89 10.86
N ASN A 510 -5.25 -17.93 10.68
CA ASN A 510 -6.23 -17.90 9.59
C ASN A 510 -5.85 -16.74 8.66
N GLY A 511 -5.49 -17.04 7.42
CA GLY A 511 -5.15 -16.04 6.39
C GLY A 511 -6.33 -15.13 6.09
N GLY A 512 -7.51 -15.72 5.88
CA GLY A 512 -8.73 -14.99 5.60
C GLY A 512 -9.11 -15.16 4.14
N ALA A 513 -9.17 -14.08 3.37
CA ALA A 513 -9.30 -14.16 1.92
C ALA A 513 -8.12 -13.42 1.29
N GLY A 514 -7.68 -13.83 0.12
CA GLY A 514 -6.49 -13.25 -0.50
C GLY A 514 -5.51 -14.34 -0.91
N ASN A 515 -4.32 -13.95 -1.32
CA ASN A 515 -3.19 -14.87 -1.48
C ASN A 515 -2.28 -14.74 -0.26
N ASP A 516 -2.53 -15.55 0.77
CA ASP A 516 -1.88 -15.41 2.08
C ASP A 516 -0.60 -16.22 2.17
N ASN A 517 0.38 -15.75 2.94
CA ASN A 517 1.70 -16.36 3.01
C ASN A 517 2.18 -16.54 4.46
N LEU A 518 2.28 -17.79 4.91
CA LEU A 518 2.86 -18.14 6.22
C LEU A 518 4.28 -18.69 6.06
N THR A 519 5.28 -17.94 6.50
CA THR A 519 6.66 -18.47 6.59
C THR A 519 6.85 -19.20 7.92
N ALA A 520 7.16 -20.50 7.85
CA ALA A 520 7.40 -21.33 9.02
C ALA A 520 8.58 -22.30 8.83
N SER A 521 9.22 -22.68 9.92
CA SER A 521 10.15 -23.81 9.94
C SER A 521 9.41 -25.12 10.20
N ILE A 522 10.01 -26.26 9.83
CA ILE A 522 9.45 -27.59 10.12
C ILE A 522 9.15 -27.77 11.62
N ALA A 523 10.03 -27.28 12.50
CA ALA A 523 9.85 -27.37 13.95
C ALA A 523 8.66 -26.55 14.46
N GLN A 524 8.25 -25.50 13.75
CA GLN A 524 7.07 -24.71 14.09
C GLN A 524 5.79 -25.34 13.54
N LEU A 525 5.86 -26.08 12.43
CA LEU A 525 4.70 -26.79 11.88
C LEU A 525 4.41 -28.10 12.63
N PHE A 526 5.41 -28.70 13.28
CA PHE A 526 5.26 -29.98 13.95
C PHE A 526 6.33 -30.26 14.99
N THR A 527 5.94 -30.79 16.15
CA THR A 527 6.85 -31.58 17.00
C THR A 527 6.10 -32.64 17.79
N THR A 528 6.78 -33.76 18.07
CA THR A 528 6.36 -34.72 19.09
C THR A 528 6.71 -34.18 20.47
N GLY A 529 5.82 -33.38 21.08
CA GLY A 529 5.93 -32.95 22.47
C GLY A 529 6.14 -31.45 22.73
N ALA A 530 6.36 -30.61 21.70
CA ALA A 530 6.22 -29.16 21.79
C ALA A 530 4.97 -28.70 21.01
N GLY A 531 4.66 -27.40 20.99
CA GLY A 531 3.51 -26.88 20.25
C GLY A 531 3.75 -26.70 18.76
N ALA A 532 2.70 -26.38 18.01
CA ALA A 532 2.72 -26.23 16.54
C ALA A 532 1.87 -25.04 16.06
N ILE A 533 2.12 -24.58 14.84
CA ILE A 533 1.28 -23.63 14.11
C ILE A 533 0.25 -24.42 13.29
N ALA A 534 -1.03 -24.10 13.48
CA ALA A 534 -2.12 -24.52 12.61
C ALA A 534 -2.39 -23.38 11.62
N PHE A 535 -2.17 -23.63 10.34
CA PHE A 535 -2.44 -22.65 9.28
C PHE A 535 -3.67 -23.02 8.50
N ASP A 536 -4.62 -22.10 8.43
CA ASP A 536 -5.75 -22.11 7.52
C ASP A 536 -5.54 -20.99 6.52
N GLY A 537 -5.25 -21.30 5.25
CA GLY A 537 -5.07 -20.27 4.21
C GLY A 537 -6.37 -19.49 3.98
N GLY A 538 -7.51 -20.14 4.16
CA GLY A 538 -8.82 -19.52 4.08
C GLY A 538 -9.43 -19.62 2.68
N ALA A 539 -10.02 -18.52 2.20
CA ALA A 539 -10.74 -18.47 0.93
C ALA A 539 -9.80 -18.13 -0.23
N ASN A 540 -9.69 -19.09 -1.15
CA ASN A 540 -8.80 -19.05 -2.30
C ASN A 540 -9.03 -17.84 -3.24
N ALA A 541 -7.98 -17.04 -3.46
CA ALA A 541 -7.92 -15.99 -4.49
C ALA A 541 -7.07 -16.44 -5.70
N THR A 542 -7.01 -15.59 -6.75
CA THR A 542 -6.22 -15.91 -7.94
C THR A 542 -4.72 -15.92 -7.59
N GLY A 543 -4.17 -17.11 -7.32
CA GLY A 543 -2.79 -17.32 -6.88
C GLY A 543 -2.68 -18.37 -5.76
N GLY A 544 -3.66 -18.41 -4.87
CA GLY A 544 -3.76 -19.37 -3.76
C GLY A 544 -2.82 -19.08 -2.60
N ASP A 545 -3.09 -19.73 -1.48
CA ASP A 545 -2.35 -19.54 -0.23
C ASP A 545 -1.04 -20.30 -0.25
N THR A 546 0.00 -19.70 0.33
CA THR A 546 1.38 -20.18 0.24
C THR A 546 1.98 -20.48 1.61
N LEU A 547 2.58 -21.67 1.71
CA LEU A 547 3.37 -22.11 2.86
C LEU A 547 4.84 -22.27 2.45
N PRO A 548 5.68 -21.23 2.60
CA PRO A 548 7.12 -21.38 2.49
C PRO A 548 7.68 -22.09 3.72
N VAL A 549 8.28 -23.26 3.49
CA VAL A 549 8.94 -24.04 4.53
C VAL A 549 10.45 -23.80 4.45
N THR A 550 10.99 -23.22 5.53
CA THR A 550 12.44 -23.04 5.68
C THR A 550 13.04 -24.19 6.49
N HIS A 551 14.12 -24.79 6.00
CA HIS A 551 14.84 -25.85 6.72
C HIS A 551 16.35 -25.82 6.44
N ALA A 552 17.18 -25.89 7.48
CA ALA A 552 18.64 -25.76 7.35
C ALA A 552 19.39 -27.10 7.21
N ALA A 553 18.76 -28.24 7.48
CA ALA A 553 19.38 -29.58 7.47
C ALA A 553 18.67 -30.54 6.50
N ALA A 554 19.20 -31.76 6.29
CA ALA A 554 18.47 -32.82 5.60
C ALA A 554 17.22 -33.18 6.40
N GLY A 555 16.03 -32.90 5.86
CA GLY A 555 14.77 -32.97 6.60
C GLY A 555 13.77 -33.91 5.96
N THR A 556 13.31 -34.90 6.73
CA THR A 556 12.10 -35.67 6.40
C THR A 556 10.87 -34.86 6.79
N ILE A 557 9.99 -34.64 5.82
CA ILE A 557 8.69 -34.00 5.97
C ILE A 557 7.63 -35.09 5.89
N SER A 558 7.21 -35.60 7.05
CA SER A 558 6.16 -36.62 7.15
C SER A 558 4.77 -36.01 7.10
N ASP A 559 3.78 -36.82 6.71
CA ASP A 559 2.35 -36.45 6.69
C ASP A 559 1.87 -35.76 7.96
N SER A 560 2.37 -36.20 9.13
CA SER A 560 2.01 -35.64 10.44
C SER A 560 2.27 -34.14 10.58
N ILE A 561 3.16 -33.55 9.77
CA ILE A 561 3.44 -32.11 9.80
C ILE A 561 2.24 -31.28 9.35
N PHE A 562 1.38 -31.86 8.52
CA PHE A 562 0.22 -31.18 7.97
C PHE A 562 -1.06 -31.42 8.78
N ALA A 563 -0.96 -32.08 9.94
CA ALA A 563 -2.12 -32.48 10.74
C ALA A 563 -3.02 -31.31 11.17
N THR A 564 -2.46 -30.10 11.22
CA THR A 564 -3.14 -28.88 11.64
C THR A 564 -3.35 -27.88 10.50
N GLY A 565 -2.85 -28.17 9.30
CA GLY A 565 -2.97 -27.29 8.12
C GLY A 565 -4.24 -27.54 7.32
N LYS A 566 -4.83 -26.49 6.72
CA LYS A 566 -6.02 -26.54 5.85
C LYS A 566 -5.97 -25.43 4.80
N ASN A 567 -6.67 -25.64 3.68
CA ASN A 567 -6.88 -24.66 2.63
C ASN A 567 -5.58 -24.00 2.15
N VAL A 568 -4.56 -24.80 1.84
CA VAL A 568 -3.31 -24.31 1.25
C VAL A 568 -3.22 -24.83 -0.18
N GLU A 569 -2.76 -24.00 -1.11
CA GLU A 569 -2.55 -24.39 -2.50
C GLU A 569 -1.08 -24.52 -2.87
N ASN A 570 -0.19 -23.73 -2.27
CA ASN A 570 1.22 -23.66 -2.65
C ASN A 570 2.13 -24.08 -1.48
N LEU A 571 2.94 -25.11 -1.71
CA LEU A 571 4.00 -25.55 -0.80
C LEU A 571 5.35 -25.21 -1.43
N LYS A 572 6.12 -24.32 -0.81
CA LYS A 572 7.39 -23.85 -1.35
C LYS A 572 8.55 -24.22 -0.46
N PHE A 573 9.60 -24.76 -1.07
CA PHE A 573 10.86 -25.07 -0.42
C PHE A 573 11.93 -24.04 -0.82
N SER A 574 12.69 -23.59 0.17
CA SER A 574 13.81 -22.65 -0.03
C SER A 574 15.14 -23.18 0.54
N ASN A 575 15.20 -24.45 0.91
CA ASN A 575 16.35 -25.08 1.53
C ASN A 575 17.35 -25.63 0.51
N THR A 576 18.64 -25.61 0.85
CA THR A 576 19.71 -26.22 0.05
C THR A 576 20.09 -27.64 0.52
N GLY A 577 19.36 -28.19 1.50
CA GLY A 577 19.56 -29.53 2.07
C GLY A 577 18.88 -30.64 1.26
N ALA A 578 18.92 -31.88 1.76
CA ALA A 578 18.09 -32.97 1.21
C ALA A 578 16.62 -32.75 1.60
N ILE A 579 15.70 -33.04 0.68
CA ILE A 579 14.26 -32.95 0.89
C ILE A 579 13.66 -34.34 0.79
N SER A 580 12.81 -34.73 1.74
CA SER A 580 12.04 -35.97 1.69
C SER A 580 10.62 -35.72 2.17
N LEU A 581 9.69 -35.43 1.25
CA LEU A 581 8.27 -35.24 1.54
C LEU A 581 7.50 -36.53 1.31
N THR A 582 6.70 -36.95 2.29
CA THR A 582 5.77 -38.09 2.16
C THR A 582 4.35 -37.62 2.47
N SER A 583 3.47 -37.76 1.50
CA SER A 583 2.04 -37.45 1.63
C SER A 583 1.27 -38.49 2.46
N GLY A 584 0.06 -38.14 2.89
CA GLY A 584 -0.86 -39.02 3.59
C GLY A 584 -2.22 -38.34 3.82
N GLY A 585 -2.95 -38.81 4.85
CA GLY A 585 -4.31 -38.33 5.12
C GLY A 585 -4.37 -36.87 5.58
N PHE A 586 -3.35 -36.41 6.31
CA PHE A 586 -3.27 -35.02 6.73
C PHE A 586 -2.88 -34.10 5.57
N PHE A 587 -1.95 -34.52 4.72
CA PHE A 587 -1.60 -33.80 3.50
C PHE A 587 -2.81 -33.63 2.57
N ASN A 588 -3.60 -34.68 2.34
CA ASN A 588 -4.86 -34.60 1.59
C ASN A 588 -5.83 -33.55 2.16
N SER A 589 -5.89 -33.43 3.49
CA SER A 589 -6.77 -32.47 4.16
C SER A 589 -6.25 -31.04 4.06
N ALA A 590 -4.92 -30.85 4.12
CA ALA A 590 -4.28 -29.55 4.03
C ALA A 590 -4.38 -28.94 2.62
N PHE A 591 -4.25 -29.79 1.59
CA PHE A 591 -4.22 -29.41 0.17
C PHE A 591 -5.40 -29.99 -0.62
N ALA A 592 -6.62 -29.87 -0.08
CA ALA A 592 -7.81 -30.50 -0.65
C ALA A 592 -8.19 -29.97 -2.05
N SER A 593 -7.75 -28.76 -2.41
CA SER A 593 -8.02 -28.11 -3.70
C SER A 593 -6.98 -28.42 -4.79
N GLY A 594 -5.98 -29.25 -4.49
CA GLY A 594 -4.77 -29.39 -5.30
C GLY A 594 -3.56 -28.77 -4.61
N VAL A 595 -2.36 -29.23 -4.97
CA VAL A 595 -1.11 -28.66 -4.45
C VAL A 595 -0.17 -28.29 -5.58
N THR A 596 0.41 -27.10 -5.50
CA THR A 596 1.61 -26.73 -6.26
C THR A 596 2.82 -26.80 -5.36
N ILE A 597 3.72 -27.74 -5.62
CA ILE A 597 4.98 -27.92 -4.92
C ILE A 597 6.09 -27.27 -5.75
N ILE A 598 6.79 -26.30 -5.17
CA ILE A 598 7.90 -25.61 -5.82
C ILE A 598 9.17 -25.86 -5.01
N ASP A 599 10.08 -26.65 -5.57
CA ASP A 599 11.48 -26.67 -5.14
C ASP A 599 12.27 -25.63 -5.94
N GLY A 600 12.47 -24.47 -5.34
CA GLY A 600 13.11 -23.32 -5.98
C GLY A 600 14.61 -23.19 -5.73
N ALA A 601 15.23 -24.13 -5.01
CA ALA A 601 16.62 -24.02 -4.59
C ALA A 601 17.51 -25.02 -5.33
N THR A 602 18.62 -24.54 -5.89
CA THR A 602 19.64 -25.45 -6.45
C THR A 602 20.35 -26.19 -5.32
N THR A 603 20.23 -27.53 -5.28
CA THR A 603 20.84 -28.38 -4.23
C THR A 603 21.68 -29.50 -4.83
N THR A 604 22.73 -29.93 -4.14
CA THR A 604 23.51 -31.14 -4.48
C THR A 604 22.98 -32.39 -3.78
N ASN A 605 21.95 -32.24 -2.96
CA ASN A 605 21.40 -33.30 -2.14
C ASN A 605 20.20 -33.98 -2.83
N ALA A 606 19.82 -35.15 -2.32
CA ALA A 606 18.68 -35.88 -2.84
C ALA A 606 17.35 -35.14 -2.58
N VAL A 607 16.43 -35.26 -3.53
CA VAL A 607 15.06 -34.75 -3.42
C VAL A 607 14.09 -35.90 -3.65
N THR A 608 13.30 -36.20 -2.63
CA THR A 608 12.25 -37.21 -2.67
C THR A 608 10.90 -36.57 -2.41
N PHE A 609 9.97 -36.74 -3.35
CA PHE A 609 8.56 -36.40 -3.20
C PHE A 609 7.72 -37.65 -3.42
N ASP A 610 7.08 -38.15 -2.37
CA ASP A 610 6.24 -39.34 -2.41
C ASP A 610 4.76 -38.96 -2.20
N MET A 611 4.08 -38.70 -3.32
CA MET A 611 2.66 -38.34 -3.36
C MET A 611 1.75 -39.56 -3.51
N THR A 612 2.24 -40.79 -3.33
CA THR A 612 1.47 -42.04 -3.58
C THR A 612 0.12 -42.09 -2.85
N LEU A 613 0.00 -41.45 -1.68
CA LEU A 613 -1.24 -41.41 -0.88
C LEU A 613 -2.07 -40.15 -1.11
N TYR A 614 -1.65 -39.24 -1.99
CA TYR A 614 -2.39 -38.04 -2.36
C TYR A 614 -3.46 -38.36 -3.40
N SER A 615 -4.67 -37.85 -3.19
CA SER A 615 -5.82 -38.08 -4.08
C SER A 615 -6.18 -36.89 -4.95
N GLY A 616 -5.57 -35.72 -4.71
CA GLY A 616 -5.73 -34.54 -5.54
C GLY A 616 -4.74 -34.51 -6.71
N ALA A 617 -4.80 -33.47 -7.52
CA ALA A 617 -3.79 -33.19 -8.55
C ALA A 617 -2.61 -32.42 -7.95
N ALA A 618 -1.42 -32.98 -8.03
CA ALA A 618 -0.16 -32.39 -7.61
C ALA A 618 0.57 -31.78 -8.81
N LYS A 619 0.92 -30.50 -8.70
CA LYS A 619 1.81 -29.81 -9.63
C LYS A 619 3.18 -29.64 -8.99
N ILE A 620 4.13 -30.48 -9.38
CA ILE A 620 5.49 -30.50 -8.85
C ILE A 620 6.41 -29.82 -9.85
N THR A 621 7.07 -28.75 -9.41
CA THR A 621 8.18 -28.14 -10.15
C THR A 621 9.46 -28.31 -9.35
N ASN A 622 10.41 -29.06 -9.91
CA ASN A 622 11.73 -29.24 -9.33
C ASN A 622 12.79 -28.49 -10.16
N VAL A 623 13.45 -27.51 -9.54
CA VAL A 623 14.44 -26.65 -10.18
C VAL A 623 15.86 -26.95 -9.69
N GLY A 624 16.69 -27.50 -10.59
CA GLY A 624 18.14 -27.31 -10.50
C GLY A 624 18.88 -28.12 -9.44
N THR A 625 18.54 -29.39 -9.24
CA THR A 625 19.32 -30.25 -8.33
C THR A 625 20.42 -31.01 -9.09
N THR A 626 21.55 -31.24 -8.41
CA THR A 626 22.61 -32.18 -8.87
C THR A 626 22.60 -33.51 -8.10
N GLY A 627 21.75 -33.62 -7.08
CA GLY A 627 21.52 -34.86 -6.33
C GLY A 627 20.45 -35.75 -6.96
N VAL A 628 20.34 -36.98 -6.45
CA VAL A 628 19.38 -37.99 -6.94
C VAL A 628 17.94 -37.54 -6.66
N GLN A 629 17.08 -37.64 -7.67
CA GLN A 629 15.67 -37.25 -7.60
C GLN A 629 14.77 -38.49 -7.60
N THR A 630 13.78 -38.53 -6.72
CA THR A 630 12.74 -39.56 -6.67
C THR A 630 11.39 -38.89 -6.49
N ILE A 631 10.61 -38.78 -7.56
CA ILE A 631 9.33 -38.08 -7.56
C ILE A 631 8.25 -39.06 -7.98
N THR A 632 7.25 -39.24 -7.11
CA THR A 632 6.07 -40.07 -7.37
C THR A 632 4.84 -39.19 -7.18
N GLY A 633 3.97 -39.12 -8.18
CA GLY A 633 2.65 -38.52 -8.09
C GLY A 633 1.64 -39.40 -7.34
N GLY A 634 0.42 -38.93 -7.24
CA GLY A 634 -0.70 -39.55 -6.56
C GLY A 634 -1.68 -40.23 -7.51
N SER A 635 -2.96 -40.10 -7.21
CA SER A 635 -4.05 -40.68 -8.03
C SER A 635 -4.88 -39.66 -8.80
N GLY A 636 -4.51 -38.38 -8.75
CA GLY A 636 -5.06 -37.33 -9.60
C GLY A 636 -4.22 -37.10 -10.85
N ALA A 637 -4.72 -36.30 -11.79
CA ALA A 637 -3.94 -35.91 -12.98
C ALA A 637 -2.81 -34.95 -12.58
N ASP A 638 -1.60 -35.49 -12.43
CA ASP A 638 -0.46 -34.77 -11.89
C ASP A 638 0.35 -34.08 -12.97
N THR A 639 1.11 -33.06 -12.56
CA THR A 639 2.07 -32.37 -13.44
C THR A 639 3.42 -32.36 -12.77
N ILE A 640 4.41 -33.02 -13.37
CA ILE A 640 5.78 -33.09 -12.88
C ILE A 640 6.69 -32.39 -13.90
N ASP A 641 7.25 -31.23 -13.56
CA ASP A 641 8.25 -30.53 -14.38
C ASP A 641 9.61 -30.52 -13.67
N ILE A 642 10.55 -31.30 -14.21
CA ILE A 642 11.93 -31.37 -13.77
C ILE A 642 12.79 -30.61 -14.79
N THR A 643 13.28 -29.46 -14.36
CA THR A 643 14.04 -28.55 -15.25
C THR A 643 15.53 -28.87 -15.31
N SER A 644 16.03 -29.75 -14.43
CA SER A 644 17.41 -30.24 -14.42
C SER A 644 17.48 -31.63 -13.78
N ALA A 645 17.33 -32.67 -14.58
CA ALA A 645 17.60 -34.04 -14.17
C ALA A 645 19.12 -34.27 -14.10
N VAL A 646 19.64 -34.61 -12.92
CA VAL A 646 21.08 -34.80 -12.73
C VAL A 646 21.33 -36.03 -11.87
N ALA A 647 22.14 -36.94 -12.38
CA ALA A 647 22.62 -38.12 -11.67
C ALA A 647 24.14 -38.01 -11.46
N ALA A 648 24.61 -36.99 -10.72
CA ALA A 648 26.03 -36.61 -10.71
C ALA A 648 26.94 -37.44 -9.76
N THR A 649 26.40 -38.25 -8.85
CA THR A 649 27.20 -38.97 -7.83
C THR A 649 26.95 -40.47 -7.85
N GLY A 650 27.91 -41.27 -8.33
CA GLY A 650 27.77 -42.73 -8.41
C GLY A 650 26.66 -43.16 -9.38
N ALA A 651 26.36 -44.45 -9.48
CA ALA A 651 25.29 -44.99 -10.32
C ALA A 651 23.88 -44.61 -9.79
N GLY A 652 23.59 -43.32 -9.67
CA GLY A 652 22.30 -42.80 -9.23
C GLY A 652 21.28 -42.82 -10.36
N THR A 653 20.02 -43.13 -10.02
CA THR A 653 18.89 -43.15 -10.95
C THR A 653 17.91 -42.06 -10.57
N VAL A 654 17.58 -41.17 -11.51
CA VAL A 654 16.43 -40.27 -11.34
C VAL A 654 15.18 -41.09 -11.58
N THR A 655 14.30 -41.20 -10.59
CA THR A 655 13.05 -41.97 -10.68
C THR A 655 11.85 -41.03 -10.69
N ILE A 656 10.99 -41.17 -11.69
CA ILE A 656 9.79 -40.35 -11.85
C ILE A 656 8.61 -41.28 -12.10
N LYS A 657 7.53 -41.12 -11.34
CA LYS A 657 6.30 -41.90 -11.50
C LYS A 657 5.13 -40.93 -11.52
N GLY A 658 4.30 -40.96 -12.56
CA GLY A 658 3.07 -40.17 -12.63
C GLY A 658 2.07 -40.67 -11.59
N GLY A 659 1.74 -41.97 -11.62
CA GLY A 659 0.85 -42.58 -10.64
C GLY A 659 -0.43 -43.07 -11.31
N ALA A 660 -1.58 -42.59 -10.87
CA ALA A 660 -2.84 -42.83 -11.57
C ALA A 660 -3.46 -41.50 -11.99
N GLY A 661 -4.15 -41.47 -13.13
CA GLY A 661 -4.65 -40.24 -13.73
C GLY A 661 -3.93 -39.95 -15.04
N ASP A 662 -4.40 -38.95 -15.80
CA ASP A 662 -3.73 -38.55 -17.04
C ASP A 662 -2.61 -37.56 -16.70
N ASP A 663 -1.40 -38.08 -16.47
CA ASP A 663 -0.29 -37.31 -15.93
C ASP A 663 0.47 -36.55 -17.02
N THR A 664 1.08 -35.42 -16.64
CA THR A 664 1.99 -34.65 -17.50
C THR A 664 3.38 -34.61 -16.88
N ILE A 665 4.32 -35.32 -17.49
CA ILE A 665 5.71 -35.43 -17.05
C ILE A 665 6.61 -34.71 -18.05
N LYS A 666 7.44 -33.80 -17.55
CA LYS A 666 8.45 -33.09 -18.35
C LYS A 666 9.80 -33.19 -17.68
N VAL A 667 10.79 -33.64 -18.43
CA VAL A 667 12.15 -33.86 -17.96
C VAL A 667 13.14 -33.18 -18.88
N THR A 668 13.92 -32.26 -18.33
CA THR A 668 15.01 -31.56 -19.04
C THR A 668 16.35 -32.01 -18.47
N ASP A 669 17.27 -32.47 -19.33
CA ASP A 669 18.66 -32.77 -18.94
C ASP A 669 19.56 -31.57 -19.25
N ALA A 670 20.14 -30.99 -18.20
CA ALA A 670 21.02 -29.83 -18.26
C ALA A 670 22.51 -30.20 -18.51
N SER A 671 22.82 -31.42 -18.98
CA SER A 671 24.14 -31.94 -19.39
C SER A 671 24.98 -32.63 -18.30
N ALA A 672 24.37 -33.25 -17.27
CA ALA A 672 25.09 -33.72 -16.08
C ALA A 672 24.79 -35.18 -15.62
N ILE A 673 24.29 -36.06 -16.49
CA ILE A 673 24.19 -37.49 -16.16
C ILE A 673 25.60 -38.09 -16.04
N ALA A 674 26.00 -38.57 -14.86
CA ALA A 674 27.32 -39.18 -14.64
C ALA A 674 27.48 -40.50 -15.43
N ALA A 675 28.71 -41.02 -15.48
CA ALA A 675 28.98 -42.34 -16.05
C ALA A 675 28.14 -43.41 -15.32
N ASN A 676 27.22 -44.05 -16.07
CA ASN A 676 26.26 -45.07 -15.61
C ASN A 676 25.02 -44.56 -14.83
N GLY A 677 24.66 -43.27 -14.92
CA GLY A 677 23.35 -42.79 -14.43
C GLY A 677 22.21 -43.07 -15.43
N SER A 678 20.99 -43.28 -14.94
CA SER A 678 19.76 -43.43 -15.73
C SER A 678 18.65 -42.48 -15.28
N ILE A 679 17.70 -42.23 -16.18
CA ILE A 679 16.41 -41.62 -15.85
C ILE A 679 15.34 -42.67 -16.08
N ASP A 680 14.62 -43.05 -15.04
CA ASP A 680 13.58 -44.06 -15.07
C ASP A 680 12.23 -43.35 -14.88
N ILE A 681 11.34 -43.49 -15.86
CA ILE A 681 10.03 -42.83 -15.88
C ILE A 681 8.95 -43.90 -16.02
N THR A 682 7.92 -43.82 -15.18
CA THR A 682 6.65 -44.54 -15.35
C THR A 682 5.55 -43.50 -15.47
N GLY A 683 4.73 -43.56 -16.52
CA GLY A 683 3.50 -42.76 -16.57
C GLY A 683 2.56 -43.23 -15.48
N GLY A 684 2.15 -44.49 -15.59
CA GLY A 684 1.31 -45.17 -14.62
C GLY A 684 0.00 -45.57 -15.27
N THR A 685 -1.11 -45.51 -14.53
CA THR A 685 -2.43 -45.80 -15.12
C THR A 685 -3.09 -44.52 -15.60
N GLY A 686 -3.33 -44.39 -16.89
CA GLY A 686 -3.93 -43.20 -17.51
C GLY A 686 -3.40 -43.03 -18.92
N ALA A 687 -3.79 -41.94 -19.58
CA ALA A 687 -3.18 -41.53 -20.85
C ALA A 687 -2.12 -40.46 -20.59
N ASP A 688 -0.88 -40.87 -20.30
CA ASP A 688 0.15 -39.98 -19.80
C ASP A 688 0.88 -39.23 -20.91
N LYS A 689 1.36 -38.02 -20.60
CA LYS A 689 2.15 -37.18 -21.53
C LYS A 689 3.55 -36.99 -20.99
N ILE A 690 4.52 -37.58 -21.66
CA ILE A 690 5.93 -37.53 -21.29
C ILE A 690 6.69 -36.67 -22.31
N THR A 691 7.33 -35.59 -21.85
CA THR A 691 8.18 -34.72 -22.67
C THR A 691 9.61 -34.79 -22.20
N LEU A 692 10.49 -35.26 -23.08
CA LEU A 692 11.92 -35.39 -22.86
C LEU A 692 12.66 -34.30 -23.62
N SER A 693 13.33 -33.41 -22.89
CA SER A 693 14.22 -32.39 -23.45
C SER A 693 15.65 -32.71 -23.03
N VAL A 694 16.20 -33.77 -23.61
CA VAL A 694 17.51 -34.29 -23.24
C VAL A 694 18.54 -33.83 -24.28
N THR A 695 19.49 -32.99 -23.87
CA THR A 695 20.54 -32.48 -24.79
C THR A 695 21.54 -33.58 -25.13
N ASP A 696 22.07 -33.63 -26.36
CA ASP A 696 23.17 -34.53 -26.71
C ASP A 696 24.36 -34.26 -25.78
N ASN A 697 24.72 -35.24 -24.96
CA ASN A 697 25.85 -35.14 -24.05
C ASN A 697 27.03 -35.97 -24.59
N THR A 698 28.25 -35.71 -24.13
CA THR A 698 29.45 -36.46 -24.57
C THR A 698 29.62 -37.80 -23.85
N ASN A 699 28.61 -38.25 -23.09
CA ASN A 699 28.67 -39.44 -22.25
C ASN A 699 27.86 -40.59 -22.88
N ALA A 700 28.57 -41.53 -23.49
CA ALA A 700 28.00 -42.67 -24.21
C ALA A 700 27.23 -43.69 -23.33
N ASN A 701 27.02 -43.43 -22.03
CA ASN A 701 26.35 -44.35 -21.10
C ASN A 701 25.00 -43.86 -20.54
N SER A 702 24.59 -42.61 -20.77
CA SER A 702 23.30 -42.08 -20.30
C SER A 702 22.14 -42.54 -21.18
N PHE A 703 20.97 -42.85 -20.60
CA PHE A 703 19.72 -43.20 -21.31
C PHE A 703 18.48 -42.94 -20.43
N VAL A 704 17.32 -42.83 -21.07
CA VAL A 704 16.00 -42.87 -20.42
C VAL A 704 15.39 -44.27 -20.55
N THR A 705 14.82 -44.78 -19.46
CA THR A 705 13.97 -45.97 -19.46
C THR A 705 12.54 -45.56 -19.18
N LEU A 706 11.63 -45.91 -20.08
CA LEU A 706 10.19 -45.80 -19.85
C LEU A 706 9.67 -47.14 -19.39
N HIS A 707 9.15 -47.24 -18.17
CA HIS A 707 8.53 -48.46 -17.67
C HIS A 707 7.03 -48.42 -17.92
N VAL A 708 6.50 -49.54 -18.42
CA VAL A 708 5.07 -49.75 -18.66
C VAL A 708 4.65 -51.04 -17.95
N GLY A 709 3.97 -50.88 -16.82
CA GLY A 709 3.41 -51.95 -16.01
C GLY A 709 2.28 -52.72 -16.70
N THR A 710 1.88 -53.86 -16.13
CA THR A 710 0.69 -54.58 -16.59
C THR A 710 -0.56 -53.71 -16.40
N GLY A 711 -1.31 -53.47 -17.47
CA GLY A 711 -2.52 -52.65 -17.44
C GLY A 711 -2.28 -51.14 -17.51
N GLU A 712 -1.03 -50.70 -17.64
CA GLU A 712 -0.64 -49.31 -17.92
C GLU A 712 -0.57 -49.09 -19.44
N SER A 713 -0.69 -47.82 -19.87
CA SER A 713 -0.56 -47.44 -21.28
C SER A 713 -1.50 -48.24 -22.20
N ALA A 714 -2.79 -48.36 -21.84
CA ALA A 714 -3.71 -49.24 -22.54
C ALA A 714 -3.94 -48.77 -23.99
N VAL A 715 -4.17 -49.71 -24.92
CA VAL A 715 -4.47 -49.36 -26.32
C VAL A 715 -5.68 -48.43 -26.41
N GLY A 716 -5.52 -47.28 -27.07
CA GLY A 716 -6.52 -46.21 -27.16
C GLY A 716 -6.55 -45.20 -25.98
N ALA A 717 -5.73 -45.44 -24.95
CA ALA A 717 -5.39 -44.53 -23.86
C ALA A 717 -3.87 -44.58 -23.61
N ALA A 718 -3.11 -44.61 -24.70
CA ALA A 718 -1.67 -44.82 -24.71
C ALA A 718 -0.90 -43.64 -24.11
N ASP A 719 0.26 -43.92 -23.53
CA ASP A 719 1.19 -42.88 -23.14
C ASP A 719 1.84 -42.26 -24.37
N ILE A 720 1.93 -40.94 -24.37
CA ILE A 720 2.49 -40.15 -25.45
C ILE A 720 3.85 -39.61 -25.02
N VAL A 721 4.89 -39.98 -25.75
CA VAL A 721 6.27 -39.60 -25.47
C VAL A 721 6.81 -38.71 -26.58
N THR A 722 7.20 -37.48 -26.22
CA THR A 722 7.89 -36.54 -27.12
C THR A 722 9.37 -36.47 -26.75
N GLY A 723 10.26 -36.52 -27.75
CA GLY A 723 11.71 -36.38 -27.56
C GLY A 723 12.45 -37.69 -27.26
N PHE A 724 11.84 -38.84 -27.56
CA PHE A 724 12.45 -40.16 -27.41
C PHE A 724 13.68 -40.33 -28.32
N TYR A 725 14.82 -40.73 -27.75
CA TYR A 725 16.10 -40.73 -28.44
C TYR A 725 16.45 -42.09 -29.05
N VAL A 726 16.51 -42.16 -30.38
CA VAL A 726 16.77 -43.42 -31.13
C VAL A 726 18.15 -43.49 -31.81
N THR A 727 18.98 -42.45 -31.73
CA THR A 727 20.25 -42.36 -32.47
C THR A 727 21.48 -42.54 -31.57
N GLY A 728 22.09 -43.72 -31.48
CA GLY A 728 23.18 -43.99 -30.51
C GLY A 728 24.56 -43.32 -30.72
N ALA A 729 24.66 -42.13 -31.32
CA ALA A 729 25.95 -41.51 -31.70
C ALA A 729 26.62 -40.70 -30.57
N THR A 730 25.84 -40.08 -29.67
CA THR A 730 26.32 -39.19 -28.59
C THR A 730 25.91 -39.67 -27.20
N ARG A 731 24.72 -40.31 -27.06
CA ARG A 731 24.28 -41.06 -25.87
C ARG A 731 23.73 -42.45 -26.28
N LYS A 732 23.42 -43.35 -25.33
CA LYS A 732 22.64 -44.58 -25.63
C LYS A 732 21.21 -44.27 -26.07
N VAL A 733 20.62 -45.16 -26.87
CA VAL A 733 19.19 -45.05 -27.20
C VAL A 733 18.34 -45.17 -25.94
N ASP A 734 17.23 -44.44 -25.91
CA ASP A 734 16.20 -44.62 -24.90
C ASP A 734 15.51 -45.99 -25.11
N THR A 735 14.95 -46.52 -24.03
CA THR A 735 14.35 -47.86 -24.02
C THR A 735 12.99 -47.86 -23.36
N ILE A 736 12.13 -48.79 -23.76
CA ILE A 736 10.85 -49.08 -23.13
C ILE A 736 10.93 -50.44 -22.43
N ASP A 737 10.56 -50.51 -21.16
CA ASP A 737 10.50 -51.70 -20.32
C ASP A 737 9.04 -52.08 -20.08
N PHE A 738 8.50 -53.00 -20.88
CA PHE A 738 7.15 -53.52 -20.66
C PHE A 738 7.14 -54.61 -19.56
N ALA A 739 6.01 -54.76 -18.88
CA ALA A 739 5.86 -55.77 -17.84
C ALA A 739 5.96 -57.20 -18.37
N GLY A 740 6.88 -57.98 -17.77
CA GLY A 740 7.27 -59.29 -18.28
C GLY A 740 8.29 -59.13 -19.41
N ALA A 741 9.21 -60.09 -19.57
CA ALA A 741 10.31 -59.96 -20.53
C ALA A 741 9.81 -59.77 -21.98
N ALA A 742 9.74 -58.51 -22.41
CA ALA A 742 9.33 -58.14 -23.75
C ALA A 742 10.28 -58.77 -24.78
N ILE A 743 9.70 -59.41 -25.80
CA ILE A 743 10.44 -60.11 -26.85
C ILE A 743 9.99 -59.66 -28.23
N LYS A 744 10.85 -59.86 -29.21
CA LYS A 744 10.45 -59.71 -30.61
C LYS A 744 9.55 -60.86 -31.03
N PRO A 745 8.67 -60.66 -32.03
CA PRO A 745 7.89 -61.74 -32.62
C PRO A 745 8.81 -62.82 -33.19
N ALA A 746 8.86 -63.99 -32.54
CA ALA A 746 9.88 -64.99 -32.85
C ALA A 746 9.68 -65.60 -34.25
N ALA A 747 8.42 -65.74 -34.69
CA ALA A 747 8.04 -66.27 -36.00
C ALA A 747 7.56 -65.19 -36.98
N GLY A 748 7.27 -63.98 -36.49
CA GLY A 748 6.51 -62.98 -37.23
C GLY A 748 5.08 -63.43 -37.57
N ILE A 749 4.34 -62.59 -38.27
CA ILE A 749 3.03 -62.90 -38.84
C ILE A 749 3.14 -62.75 -40.36
N THR A 750 2.91 -63.86 -41.09
CA THR A 750 2.82 -63.83 -42.55
C THR A 750 1.64 -62.99 -43.01
N THR A 751 1.72 -62.42 -44.22
CA THR A 751 0.68 -61.54 -44.77
C THR A 751 -0.72 -62.11 -44.60
N THR A 752 -1.54 -61.40 -43.81
CA THR A 752 -2.88 -61.81 -43.43
C THR A 752 -3.87 -60.70 -43.81
N ALA A 753 -5.03 -61.06 -44.37
CA ALA A 753 -6.06 -60.08 -44.72
C ALA A 753 -6.68 -59.50 -43.43
N VAL A 754 -6.88 -58.18 -43.40
CA VAL A 754 -7.66 -57.54 -42.33
C VAL A 754 -9.11 -58.00 -42.44
N THR A 755 -9.72 -58.38 -41.32
CA THR A 755 -11.08 -58.89 -41.25
C THR A 755 -12.06 -57.99 -42.01
N GLY A 756 -12.85 -58.59 -42.91
CA GLY A 756 -13.78 -57.86 -43.79
C GLY A 756 -13.15 -57.27 -45.06
N ASN A 757 -11.85 -57.45 -45.30
CA ASN A 757 -11.16 -57.07 -46.54
C ASN A 757 -10.53 -58.29 -47.24
N THR A 758 -10.29 -58.18 -48.54
CA THR A 758 -9.43 -59.11 -49.28
C THR A 758 -7.94 -58.77 -49.08
N LEU A 759 -7.04 -59.73 -49.35
CA LEU A 759 -5.59 -59.51 -49.30
C LEU A 759 -5.11 -58.33 -50.17
N ALA A 760 -5.81 -58.04 -51.28
CA ALA A 760 -5.48 -56.94 -52.18
C ALA A 760 -6.01 -55.58 -51.68
N GLU A 761 -7.10 -55.57 -50.93
CA GLU A 761 -7.69 -54.35 -50.40
C GLU A 761 -6.94 -53.86 -49.16
N LEU A 762 -6.75 -54.75 -48.18
CA LEU A 762 -6.01 -54.45 -46.97
C LEU A 762 -5.50 -55.72 -46.29
N SER A 763 -4.19 -55.79 -46.08
CA SER A 763 -3.51 -56.86 -45.37
C SER A 763 -2.47 -56.29 -44.41
N PHE A 764 -2.11 -57.06 -43.40
CA PHE A 764 -1.02 -56.74 -42.48
C PHE A 764 0.00 -57.87 -42.42
N ALA A 765 1.23 -57.53 -42.05
CA ALA A 765 2.29 -58.49 -41.74
C ALA A 765 3.14 -57.94 -40.58
N VAL A 766 3.65 -58.84 -39.75
CA VAL A 766 4.60 -58.52 -38.68
C VAL A 766 5.92 -59.21 -38.96
N SER A 767 7.01 -58.45 -39.10
CA SER A 767 8.33 -59.04 -39.32
C SER A 767 8.89 -59.66 -38.04
N THR A 768 9.91 -60.52 -38.15
CA THR A 768 10.67 -61.02 -36.99
C THR A 768 11.48 -59.93 -36.29
N ALA A 769 11.60 -58.75 -36.90
CA ALA A 769 12.14 -57.54 -36.28
C ALA A 769 11.07 -56.72 -35.54
N GLY A 770 9.83 -57.21 -35.47
CA GLY A 770 8.72 -56.54 -34.79
C GLY A 770 8.14 -55.36 -35.55
N GLN A 771 8.33 -55.25 -36.86
CA GLN A 771 7.71 -54.19 -37.66
C GLN A 771 6.32 -54.63 -38.16
N LEU A 772 5.27 -53.89 -37.81
CA LEU A 772 3.94 -54.01 -38.39
C LEU A 772 3.86 -53.18 -39.67
N THR A 773 3.45 -53.83 -40.76
CA THR A 773 3.27 -53.17 -42.05
C THR A 773 1.90 -53.50 -42.60
N PHE A 774 1.29 -52.52 -43.26
CA PHE A 774 0.03 -52.69 -43.99
C PHE A 774 0.29 -52.60 -45.49
N SER A 775 -0.44 -53.40 -46.27
CA SER A 775 -0.32 -53.47 -47.73
C SER A 775 -1.69 -53.63 -48.38
N GLY A 776 -1.81 -53.19 -49.64
CA GLY A 776 -3.06 -53.18 -50.39
C GLY A 776 -3.55 -51.76 -50.69
N THR A 777 -4.67 -51.64 -51.40
CA THR A 777 -5.16 -50.35 -51.90
C THR A 777 -5.61 -49.38 -50.81
N LYS A 778 -5.93 -49.86 -49.60
CA LYS A 778 -6.40 -49.04 -48.47
C LYS A 778 -5.31 -48.68 -47.46
N ALA A 779 -4.12 -49.28 -47.56
CA ALA A 779 -3.09 -49.18 -46.52
C ALA A 779 -2.57 -47.76 -46.29
N ALA A 780 -2.36 -46.98 -47.36
CA ALA A 780 -1.80 -45.62 -47.27
C ALA A 780 -2.74 -44.57 -46.64
N ALA A 781 -4.02 -44.91 -46.47
CA ALA A 781 -5.04 -44.03 -45.89
C ALA A 781 -5.44 -44.45 -44.47
N LEU A 782 -4.76 -45.44 -43.88
CA LEU A 782 -5.03 -45.85 -42.51
C LEU A 782 -4.69 -44.73 -41.54
N THR A 783 -5.57 -44.52 -40.58
CA THR A 783 -5.29 -43.69 -39.40
C THR A 783 -4.76 -44.56 -38.26
N ALA A 784 -4.04 -43.98 -37.32
CA ALA A 784 -3.57 -44.63 -36.10
C ALA A 784 -4.70 -45.33 -35.34
N ALA A 785 -5.84 -44.66 -35.16
CA ALA A 785 -7.04 -45.26 -34.54
C ALA A 785 -7.57 -46.50 -35.29
N GLN A 786 -7.45 -46.53 -36.62
CA GLN A 786 -7.80 -47.71 -37.40
C GLN A 786 -6.77 -48.84 -37.20
N VAL A 787 -5.49 -48.50 -37.07
CA VAL A 787 -4.42 -49.46 -36.75
C VAL A 787 -4.61 -50.05 -35.36
N GLU A 788 -4.90 -49.25 -34.33
CA GLU A 788 -5.23 -49.69 -32.96
C GLU A 788 -6.45 -50.63 -32.95
N ALA A 789 -7.49 -50.32 -33.74
CA ALA A 789 -8.65 -51.19 -33.89
C ALA A 789 -8.30 -52.54 -34.54
N ILE A 790 -7.43 -52.54 -35.57
CA ILE A 790 -6.95 -53.77 -36.21
C ILE A 790 -6.03 -54.54 -35.27
N TRP A 791 -5.18 -53.86 -34.50
CA TRP A 791 -4.33 -54.43 -33.48
C TRP A 791 -5.16 -55.25 -32.50
N THR A 792 -6.13 -54.59 -31.87
CA THR A 792 -6.98 -55.15 -30.82
C THR A 792 -7.88 -56.28 -31.32
N SER A 793 -8.43 -56.15 -32.53
CA SER A 793 -9.40 -57.11 -33.06
C SER A 793 -8.75 -58.33 -33.73
N GLN A 794 -7.50 -58.24 -34.17
CA GLN A 794 -6.90 -59.28 -35.00
C GLN A 794 -5.41 -59.52 -34.77
N VAL A 795 -4.57 -58.49 -34.72
CA VAL A 795 -3.10 -58.68 -34.68
C VAL A 795 -2.65 -59.29 -33.36
N SER A 796 -3.09 -58.76 -32.21
CA SER A 796 -2.62 -59.23 -30.90
C SER A 796 -2.96 -60.69 -30.64
N SER A 797 -4.11 -61.16 -31.11
CA SER A 797 -4.55 -62.57 -31.01
C SER A 797 -3.65 -63.58 -31.75
N LEU A 798 -2.80 -63.11 -32.66
CA LEU A 798 -1.88 -63.93 -33.44
C LEU A 798 -0.43 -63.89 -32.90
N LEU A 799 -0.17 -63.04 -31.91
CA LEU A 799 1.13 -62.91 -31.27
C LEU A 799 1.21 -63.81 -30.03
N ASN A 800 2.43 -64.17 -29.63
CA ASN A 800 2.66 -64.82 -28.35
C ASN A 800 2.73 -63.77 -27.23
N ASN A 801 2.43 -64.21 -26.00
CA ASN A 801 2.55 -63.37 -24.81
C ASN A 801 3.94 -62.68 -24.74
N LEU A 802 3.95 -61.38 -24.46
CA LEU A 802 5.09 -60.46 -24.36
C LEU A 802 5.75 -60.05 -25.70
N GLU A 803 5.16 -60.40 -26.85
CA GLU A 803 5.68 -59.95 -28.14
C GLU A 803 5.38 -58.46 -28.41
N THR A 804 6.43 -57.71 -28.76
CA THR A 804 6.36 -56.26 -29.02
C THR A 804 6.46 -55.95 -30.50
N VAL A 805 5.64 -55.03 -30.99
CA VAL A 805 5.52 -54.66 -32.38
C VAL A 805 5.45 -53.14 -32.51
N VAL A 806 6.03 -52.59 -33.56
CA VAL A 806 5.99 -51.15 -33.86
C VAL A 806 5.41 -50.88 -35.24
N TRP A 807 4.58 -49.84 -35.33
CA TRP A 807 4.06 -49.29 -36.57
C TRP A 807 4.39 -47.80 -36.64
N ALA A 808 4.89 -47.33 -37.79
CA ALA A 808 5.14 -45.91 -38.03
C ALA A 808 4.03 -45.34 -38.91
N ASP A 809 3.42 -44.25 -38.48
CA ASP A 809 2.41 -43.55 -39.26
C ASP A 809 3.08 -42.75 -40.38
N ALA A 810 2.77 -43.12 -41.61
CA ALA A 810 3.21 -42.44 -42.82
C ALA A 810 2.06 -41.72 -43.56
N ASN A 811 0.86 -41.73 -42.99
CA ASN A 811 -0.30 -41.09 -43.58
C ASN A 811 -0.26 -39.58 -43.32
N ALA A 812 0.18 -38.81 -44.32
CA ALA A 812 0.27 -37.36 -44.23
C ALA A 812 -1.06 -36.63 -43.89
N ALA A 813 -2.21 -37.31 -43.99
CA ALA A 813 -3.51 -36.77 -43.62
C ALA A 813 -3.93 -37.09 -42.19
N ASP A 814 -3.22 -37.96 -41.47
CA ASP A 814 -3.48 -38.26 -40.06
C ASP A 814 -2.80 -37.23 -39.14
N THR A 815 -3.44 -36.97 -38.01
CA THR A 815 -2.94 -36.17 -36.90
C THR A 815 -1.72 -36.78 -36.21
N GLN A 816 -1.50 -38.09 -36.37
CA GLN A 816 -0.33 -38.80 -35.84
C GLN A 816 0.81 -38.99 -36.86
N ASN A 817 0.72 -38.37 -38.04
CA ASN A 817 1.74 -38.49 -39.08
C ASN A 817 3.15 -38.18 -38.55
N GLY A 818 4.09 -39.10 -38.76
CA GLY A 818 5.46 -38.97 -38.28
C GLY A 818 5.70 -39.52 -36.87
N ASN A 819 4.68 -40.10 -36.23
CA ASN A 819 4.78 -40.80 -34.96
C ASN A 819 4.86 -42.32 -35.15
N SER A 820 5.37 -43.03 -34.14
CA SER A 820 5.35 -44.49 -34.09
C SER A 820 4.51 -45.00 -32.91
N LEU A 821 3.68 -46.00 -33.15
CA LEU A 821 2.90 -46.71 -32.14
C LEU A 821 3.63 -48.01 -31.81
N VAL A 822 4.03 -48.17 -30.55
CA VAL A 822 4.74 -49.35 -30.04
C VAL A 822 3.77 -50.16 -29.19
N PHE A 823 3.36 -51.31 -29.70
CA PHE A 823 2.42 -52.20 -29.04
C PHE A 823 3.14 -53.37 -28.36
N ASN A 824 2.72 -53.75 -27.16
CA ASN A 824 3.13 -54.97 -26.48
C ASN A 824 1.91 -55.86 -26.24
N HIS A 825 1.93 -57.07 -26.80
CA HIS A 825 0.89 -58.05 -26.49
C HIS A 825 1.18 -58.70 -25.14
N ASN A 826 0.26 -58.60 -24.19
CA ASN A 826 0.37 -59.25 -22.90
C ASN A 826 -0.98 -59.85 -22.48
N THR A 827 -0.97 -61.10 -22.04
CA THR A 827 -2.17 -61.79 -21.53
C THR A 827 -2.78 -61.11 -20.30
N GLY A 828 -2.01 -60.28 -19.59
CA GLY A 828 -2.48 -59.40 -18.52
C GLY A 828 -3.14 -58.09 -19.00
N GLY A 829 -3.08 -57.80 -20.30
CA GLY A 829 -3.60 -56.58 -20.93
C GLY A 829 -2.56 -55.98 -21.89
N ASP A 830 -2.96 -55.72 -23.14
CA ASP A 830 -2.07 -55.11 -24.15
C ASP A 830 -1.75 -53.65 -23.81
N SER A 831 -0.52 -53.24 -24.06
CA SER A 831 -0.05 -51.86 -23.88
C SER A 831 0.38 -51.24 -25.20
N GLU A 832 0.32 -49.92 -25.28
CA GLU A 832 0.66 -49.08 -26.42
C GLU A 832 1.39 -47.82 -25.95
N VAL A 833 2.53 -47.51 -26.55
CA VAL A 833 3.24 -46.24 -26.36
C VAL A 833 3.35 -45.51 -27.69
N ILE A 834 2.96 -44.24 -27.72
CA ILE A 834 3.06 -43.37 -28.90
C ILE A 834 4.33 -42.53 -28.81
N LEU A 835 5.24 -42.72 -29.75
CA LEU A 835 6.49 -41.97 -29.87
C LEU A 835 6.33 -40.85 -30.89
N VAL A 836 6.27 -39.61 -30.41
CA VAL A 836 6.04 -38.42 -31.24
C VAL A 836 7.31 -38.04 -32.00
N GLY A 837 7.19 -37.90 -33.33
CA GLY A 837 8.28 -37.51 -34.21
C GLY A 837 9.34 -38.59 -34.47
N VAL A 838 9.07 -39.84 -34.06
CA VAL A 838 9.92 -41.01 -34.34
C VAL A 838 9.29 -41.83 -35.46
N GLN A 839 10.06 -42.12 -36.52
CA GLN A 839 9.66 -43.04 -37.60
C GLN A 839 10.42 -44.35 -37.47
N ALA A 840 9.92 -45.25 -36.64
CA ALA A 840 10.53 -46.53 -36.34
C ALA A 840 10.47 -47.50 -37.52
N THR A 841 11.55 -48.23 -37.73
CA THR A 841 11.67 -49.26 -38.77
C THR A 841 11.71 -50.67 -38.19
N ALA A 842 12.05 -50.81 -36.91
CA ALA A 842 12.03 -52.09 -36.19
C ALA A 842 12.00 -51.87 -34.67
N THR A 843 11.67 -52.94 -33.95
CA THR A 843 12.07 -53.06 -32.53
C THR A 843 13.58 -53.35 -32.48
N GLY A 844 14.33 -52.54 -31.74
CA GLY A 844 15.78 -52.65 -31.54
C GLY A 844 16.21 -53.95 -30.86
N ALA A 845 17.50 -54.28 -30.87
CA ALA A 845 18.00 -55.47 -30.17
C ALA A 845 17.76 -55.34 -28.65
N ALA A 846 17.19 -56.37 -28.01
CA ALA A 846 17.12 -56.45 -26.56
C ALA A 846 18.55 -56.34 -26.01
N ALA A 847 18.81 -55.40 -25.10
CA ALA A 847 20.06 -55.38 -24.36
C ALA A 847 20.20 -56.73 -23.64
N ALA A 848 21.43 -57.27 -23.55
CA ALA A 848 21.71 -58.60 -23.02
C ALA A 848 21.31 -58.83 -21.54
N THR A 849 20.70 -57.83 -20.90
CA THR A 849 20.10 -57.87 -19.56
C THR A 849 18.67 -57.35 -19.66
N ALA A 850 17.71 -58.29 -19.56
CA ALA A 850 16.28 -58.17 -19.23
C ALA A 850 15.44 -57.00 -19.82
N ASN A 851 14.36 -57.37 -20.52
CA ASN A 851 13.10 -56.62 -20.73
C ASN A 851 13.09 -55.31 -21.54
N LEU A 852 14.25 -54.75 -21.90
CA LEU A 852 14.32 -53.46 -22.60
C LEU A 852 14.10 -53.56 -24.12
N VAL A 853 13.11 -52.85 -24.65
CA VAL A 853 12.83 -52.64 -26.08
C VAL A 853 13.45 -51.32 -26.53
N GLY A 854 14.52 -51.38 -27.32
CA GLY A 854 14.98 -50.22 -28.09
C GLY A 854 14.12 -50.00 -29.32
N ILE A 855 14.18 -48.83 -29.94
CA ILE A 855 13.52 -48.50 -31.22
C ILE A 855 14.59 -48.11 -32.24
N ALA A 856 14.48 -48.63 -33.46
CA ALA A 856 15.48 -48.48 -34.52
C ALA A 856 14.96 -47.75 -35.76
#